data_AF-A0A6T9RQK4-F1
#
_entry.id   AF-A0A6T9RQK4-F1
#
_cell.length_a   1.000
_cell.length_b   1.000
_cell.length_c   1.000
_cell.angle_alpha   90.00
_cell.angle_beta   90.00
_cell.angle_gamma   90.00
#
_symmetry.space_group_name_H-M   'P 1'
#
loop_
_entity.id
_entity.type
_entity.pdbx_description
1 polymer ?
#
loop_
_entity_poly.entity_id
_entity_poly.type
_entity_poly.pdbx_seq_one_letter_code
_entity_poly.pdbx_strand_id
1 'polypeptide(L)'
;MDLAGRLQAREDGFASSSQLRDVDKKTVLRGKVLLGSGEESSLTAGIPTPDSERLASSDSDSLSSPVNKSAEPPPAALLKRATKSMSSVRTTTSWCSAFSNQSLSDMDQDTQAEELVLETPFHSQPDSVLAEPAVPYFRLSDGAGASPRERVRELMRKTPLPCGVGEFSSLHVVSAAEGAASSEARLLRQSAQDIGKRACLYAWPALERDDIDGEYRALFGVASEMILNGADRASLLVFVAAGAGCHESMAIAAILGMLPFRGVQVAFVTPEDAYVDPLASLRTPSGLFEYNAQQPERMGRKPLAAIFGPLPDRVFSRPMSAWRPLRPAPFLAEERPAPFKIGGMELPMVTFEGRYHAGVERLSELLCGHFGESLFPVVAVGDTGDALGYGSDIHASLAARGFIGYYFAHASGETYKRPDAFGKPELLAAIAGAKRNGLRVVVLAVGGGVNGNAMGMIAALTGSDFVEVPTTLMHYNDATTSAKKAFSLVVDGRILSKNILGAFYLPRLVFCIREVFLTLSSCSVHAAVGEAAKTMGVLGRASSAQGQVDFHDVLGACEFASDFTRIVRTAPGFEQLVLFLRKTLALKAEIEAAGRAVRGQRDGGAAAASDGEGAQEKRGRLLEELRGEFHRGLSGEARRGVTEFLTVVNEEVIRAKAMFLAYSDPFEKYRALLFEYAHTLGHGVEAFMNDQYRRAEAAGIDYSQAFRLHGQCVGMAVTWAGEMSRELGYLEGNGYLAHQSLVYLFNRFGGFDFLPLRRLCDELGVSREEFCEGVLRVVRRDNKRGYCRCGDGSSVDQLVRERPGCLVRSADPGAECRYLVEVSEGSQRRVLEKAFDGAYDRLATVQRTNSPDEPAVLVLVPRRDAQVSEECAAPCSLGVSDSAEVAAVLDGLIRRLY
;
A
#
# COMPACT_ATOMS: atom_id res chain seq x y z
N MET A 1 2.38 -20.56 34.04
CA MET A 1 3.09 -20.73 35.32
C MET A 1 4.55 -20.47 35.00
N ASP A 2 5.22 -19.41 35.44
CA ASP A 2 5.05 -18.52 36.58
C ASP A 2 5.65 -17.15 36.16
N LEU A 3 4.90 -16.05 36.28
CA LEU A 3 5.33 -14.69 35.92
C LEU A 3 4.75 -13.67 36.92
N ALA A 4 4.85 -13.96 38.21
CA ALA A 4 4.49 -13.04 39.29
C ALA A 4 5.66 -12.91 40.27
N GLY A 5 6.61 -12.00 39.98
CA GLY A 5 7.74 -11.81 40.88
C GLY A 5 8.78 -10.79 40.45
N ARG A 6 8.40 -9.64 39.87
CA ARG A 6 9.31 -8.48 39.68
C ARG A 6 8.60 -7.13 39.76
N LEU A 7 7.85 -6.90 40.83
CA LEU A 7 7.37 -5.57 41.24
C LEU A 7 7.62 -5.39 42.73
N GLN A 8 8.84 -5.01 43.10
CA GLN A 8 9.16 -4.32 44.36
C GLN A 8 10.66 -3.99 44.39
N ALA A 9 10.99 -2.74 44.01
CA ALA A 9 12.13 -1.97 44.51
C ALA A 9 12.28 -0.71 43.63
N ARG A 10 11.75 0.42 44.12
CA ARG A 10 12.26 1.80 43.93
C ARG A 10 11.21 2.80 44.43
N GLU A 11 10.94 2.74 45.73
CA GLU A 11 10.62 3.92 46.51
C GLU A 11 11.83 4.13 47.41
N ASP A 12 12.50 5.28 47.26
CA ASP A 12 13.22 6.02 48.30
C ASP A 12 14.07 7.12 47.65
N GLY A 13 13.76 8.38 47.96
CA GLY A 13 14.57 9.52 47.53
C GLY A 13 13.85 10.87 47.44
N PHE A 14 13.02 11.23 48.43
CA PHE A 14 12.55 12.61 48.61
C PHE A 14 13.42 13.29 49.67
N ALA A 15 14.03 14.44 49.33
CA ALA A 15 14.49 15.43 50.30
C ALA A 15 14.59 16.83 49.67
N SER A 16 13.66 17.70 50.10
CA SER A 16 13.81 19.14 50.46
C SER A 16 14.41 20.15 49.45
N SER A 17 13.96 21.40 49.27
CA SER A 17 13.22 22.32 50.13
C SER A 17 12.77 23.57 49.35
N SER A 18 11.52 23.98 49.58
CA SER A 18 10.98 25.36 49.71
C SER A 18 11.70 26.59 49.09
N GLN A 19 10.92 27.45 48.42
CA GLN A 19 10.49 28.77 48.96
C GLN A 19 9.69 29.63 47.96
N LEU A 20 8.50 30.09 48.42
CA LEU A 20 7.88 31.44 48.26
C LEU A 20 7.49 31.91 46.82
N ARG A 21 6.36 32.59 46.53
CA ARG A 21 5.23 33.18 47.27
C ARG A 21 4.13 33.57 46.26
N ASP A 22 2.91 33.71 46.78
CA ASP A 22 1.68 34.29 46.21
C ASP A 22 1.83 35.58 45.40
N VAL A 23 0.93 35.82 44.42
CA VAL A 23 0.03 37.00 44.35
C VAL A 23 -1.24 36.69 43.53
N ASP A 24 -2.34 36.50 44.27
CA ASP A 24 -3.67 37.13 44.19
C ASP A 24 -4.64 37.09 42.97
N LYS A 25 -5.93 37.07 43.36
CA LYS A 25 -7.15 36.89 42.56
C LYS A 25 -7.90 38.22 42.30
N LYS A 26 -8.85 38.12 41.35
CA LYS A 26 -10.15 38.84 41.19
C LYS A 26 -10.21 40.20 40.48
N THR A 27 -11.13 40.27 39.50
CA THR A 27 -12.28 41.22 39.33
C THR A 27 -12.95 40.88 37.97
N VAL A 28 -14.11 40.21 37.81
CA VAL A 28 -15.56 40.56 37.98
C VAL A 28 -16.03 41.87 37.34
N LEU A 29 -16.88 41.78 36.29
CA LEU A 29 -18.10 42.59 35.98
C LEU A 29 -18.64 42.13 34.59
N ARG A 30 -19.77 41.39 34.49
CA ARG A 30 -21.21 41.77 34.40
C ARG A 30 -21.72 42.24 33.03
N GLY A 31 -22.77 41.55 32.53
CA GLY A 31 -23.79 42.03 31.57
C GLY A 31 -24.52 40.91 30.80
N LYS A 32 -25.48 40.17 31.40
CA LYS A 32 -26.95 40.18 31.12
C LYS A 32 -27.34 40.19 29.63
N VAL A 33 -27.82 39.08 29.04
CA VAL A 33 -29.21 38.54 28.97
C VAL A 33 -30.22 39.48 28.31
N LEU A 34 -30.85 39.02 27.22
CA LEU A 34 -32.29 39.19 26.95
C LEU A 34 -32.80 38.17 25.91
N LEU A 35 -33.87 37.46 26.30
CA LEU A 35 -34.76 36.61 25.49
C LEU A 35 -35.76 37.49 24.71
N GLY A 36 -36.29 37.00 23.59
CA GLY A 36 -37.44 37.63 22.93
C GLY A 36 -37.92 36.88 21.68
N SER A 37 -39.08 36.24 21.83
CA SER A 37 -40.00 35.64 20.84
C SER A 37 -40.62 36.64 19.86
N GLY A 38 -41.17 36.16 18.73
CA GLY A 38 -42.24 36.86 18.00
C GLY A 38 -42.33 36.57 16.49
N GLU A 39 -43.55 36.30 16.02
CA GLU A 39 -44.00 35.83 14.71
C GLU A 39 -44.24 36.92 13.64
N GLU A 40 -44.48 36.45 12.38
CA GLU A 40 -45.32 37.01 11.28
C GLU A 40 -44.87 38.32 10.59
N SER A 41 -45.03 38.60 9.28
CA SER A 41 -45.85 38.08 8.17
C SER A 41 -45.33 38.67 6.81
N SER A 42 -45.33 37.90 5.71
CA SER A 42 -46.14 38.03 4.47
C SER A 42 -45.60 38.80 3.26
N LEU A 43 -45.70 38.15 2.07
CA LEU A 43 -46.20 38.60 0.73
C LEU A 43 -45.50 37.78 -0.40
N THR A 44 -46.13 36.72 -0.96
CA THR A 44 -46.93 36.64 -2.24
C THR A 44 -46.11 36.93 -3.52
N ALA A 45 -46.17 36.23 -4.66
CA ALA A 45 -47.13 35.33 -5.37
C ALA A 45 -46.32 34.51 -6.44
N GLY A 46 -46.78 33.51 -7.19
CA GLY A 46 -48.11 32.95 -7.49
C GLY A 46 -48.00 31.69 -8.40
N ILE A 47 -49.05 30.88 -8.29
CA ILE A 47 -49.48 29.61 -8.96
C ILE A 47 -50.17 29.96 -10.33
N PRO A 48 -50.55 29.10 -11.33
CA PRO A 48 -51.03 27.68 -11.26
C PRO A 48 -50.64 26.66 -12.36
N THR A 49 -50.93 25.39 -12.03
CA THR A 49 -51.18 24.20 -12.88
C THR A 49 -52.58 24.19 -13.53
N PRO A 50 -52.86 23.27 -14.48
CA PRO A 50 -53.97 22.33 -14.22
C PRO A 50 -53.83 20.90 -14.78
N ASP A 51 -54.39 19.94 -14.02
CA ASP A 51 -55.29 18.80 -14.33
C ASP A 51 -55.83 18.64 -15.78
N SER A 52 -56.35 17.53 -16.33
CA SER A 52 -56.65 16.12 -15.97
C SER A 52 -57.30 15.43 -17.23
N GLU A 53 -57.50 14.10 -17.20
CA GLU A 53 -58.45 13.29 -18.02
C GLU A 53 -58.16 13.14 -19.55
N ARG A 54 -58.62 12.16 -20.33
CA ARG A 54 -59.20 10.78 -20.28
C ARG A 54 -59.37 10.38 -21.77
N LEU A 55 -59.38 9.07 -22.08
CA LEU A 55 -60.04 8.41 -23.24
C LEU A 55 -59.50 8.79 -24.65
N ALA A 56 -59.57 8.01 -25.71
CA ALA A 56 -59.82 6.61 -26.04
C ALA A 56 -59.71 6.53 -27.58
N SER A 57 -59.39 5.34 -28.13
CA SER A 57 -59.79 4.84 -29.47
C SER A 57 -59.35 5.64 -30.71
N SER A 58 -59.11 5.08 -31.89
CA SER A 58 -59.09 3.72 -32.44
C SER A 58 -58.61 3.85 -33.90
N ASP A 59 -58.42 2.69 -34.53
CA ASP A 59 -58.55 2.44 -35.98
C ASP A 59 -57.32 2.76 -36.84
N SER A 60 -56.60 1.70 -37.24
CA SER A 60 -56.82 0.83 -38.42
C SER A 60 -56.26 1.51 -39.67
N ASP A 61 -55.44 0.86 -40.50
CA ASP A 61 -55.74 -0.33 -41.30
C ASP A 61 -54.39 -0.84 -41.87
N SER A 62 -54.05 -2.12 -41.74
CA SER A 62 -54.41 -3.23 -42.64
C SER A 62 -53.75 -3.07 -44.02
N LEU A 63 -52.83 -3.95 -44.43
CA LEU A 63 -53.02 -5.18 -45.22
C LEU A 63 -51.62 -5.43 -45.84
N SER A 64 -51.13 -6.61 -46.18
CA SER A 64 -51.62 -7.98 -46.19
C SER A 64 -50.42 -8.85 -46.58
N SER A 65 -50.35 -10.02 -45.95
CA SER A 65 -49.56 -11.22 -46.22
C SER A 65 -49.84 -11.83 -47.63
N PRO A 66 -49.62 -13.13 -47.94
CA PRO A 66 -48.94 -14.27 -47.27
C PRO A 66 -48.04 -15.09 -48.28
N VAL A 67 -47.37 -16.22 -48.00
CA VAL A 67 -47.88 -17.59 -47.79
C VAL A 67 -46.69 -18.59 -47.84
N ASN A 68 -46.55 -19.43 -46.79
CA ASN A 68 -46.23 -20.89 -46.72
C ASN A 68 -45.02 -21.52 -47.47
N LYS A 69 -44.44 -22.68 -47.08
CA LYS A 69 -44.88 -23.81 -46.23
C LYS A 69 -43.70 -24.73 -45.88
N SER A 70 -43.83 -25.45 -44.76
CA SER A 70 -43.38 -26.85 -44.48
C SER A 70 -41.87 -27.14 -44.46
N ALA A 71 -41.30 -27.97 -43.58
CA ALA A 71 -41.83 -28.86 -42.55
C ALA A 71 -40.77 -29.04 -41.44
N GLU A 72 -41.28 -29.16 -40.23
CA GLU A 72 -40.66 -29.48 -38.95
C GLU A 72 -40.62 -31.03 -38.76
N PRO A 73 -40.24 -31.63 -37.61
CA PRO A 73 -38.93 -31.78 -36.96
C PRO A 73 -38.82 -33.27 -36.46
N PRO A 74 -38.55 -33.68 -35.18
CA PRO A 74 -37.72 -33.24 -34.04
C PRO A 74 -37.00 -34.51 -33.43
N PRO A 75 -36.92 -34.79 -32.11
CA PRO A 75 -36.87 -34.01 -30.84
C PRO A 75 -35.70 -34.47 -29.91
N ALA A 76 -35.36 -33.90 -28.75
CA ALA A 76 -36.09 -33.14 -27.73
C ALA A 76 -35.07 -32.24 -26.99
N ALA A 77 -35.29 -30.94 -26.70
CA ALA A 77 -36.34 -30.32 -25.87
C ALA A 77 -36.27 -30.84 -24.41
N LEU A 78 -36.04 -30.01 -23.38
CA LEU A 78 -36.90 -28.98 -22.81
C LEU A 78 -36.17 -28.42 -21.54
N LEU A 79 -36.41 -27.25 -20.93
CA LEU A 79 -37.10 -25.99 -21.25
C LEU A 79 -36.93 -25.02 -20.06
N LYS A 80 -36.56 -23.77 -20.37
CA LYS A 80 -37.08 -22.45 -19.90
C LYS A 80 -37.77 -22.29 -18.53
N ARG A 81 -37.36 -21.22 -17.80
CA ARG A 81 -38.06 -19.92 -17.54
C ARG A 81 -37.26 -19.12 -16.47
N ALA A 82 -37.14 -17.78 -16.43
CA ALA A 82 -37.87 -16.69 -17.07
C ALA A 82 -37.00 -15.41 -17.14
N THR A 83 -37.26 -14.58 -18.16
CA THR A 83 -36.76 -13.21 -18.35
C THR A 83 -37.94 -12.24 -18.42
N LYS A 84 -37.80 -11.07 -17.78
CA LYS A 84 -38.32 -9.70 -18.09
C LYS A 84 -37.92 -8.82 -16.89
N SER A 85 -37.40 -7.61 -16.97
CA SER A 85 -37.48 -6.54 -17.98
C SER A 85 -36.32 -5.56 -17.75
N MET A 86 -35.56 -5.19 -18.79
CA MET A 86 -34.73 -3.98 -18.78
C MET A 86 -34.91 -3.28 -20.12
N SER A 87 -35.39 -2.04 -20.04
CA SER A 87 -35.64 -1.12 -21.14
C SER A 87 -34.38 -0.34 -21.51
N SER A 88 -34.02 -0.43 -22.79
CA SER A 88 -33.34 0.54 -23.66
C SER A 88 -32.55 1.72 -23.05
N VAL A 89 -31.25 1.72 -23.29
CA VAL A 89 -30.52 2.92 -23.75
C VAL A 89 -29.79 2.52 -25.03
N ARG A 90 -30.18 3.12 -26.16
CA ARG A 90 -29.49 3.00 -27.45
C ARG A 90 -28.28 3.92 -27.45
N THR A 91 -27.07 3.38 -27.52
CA THR A 91 -25.88 4.10 -27.98
C THR A 91 -25.51 3.55 -29.36
N THR A 92 -25.62 4.41 -30.37
CA THR A 92 -25.17 4.16 -31.74
C THR A 92 -23.65 4.09 -31.80
N THR A 93 -23.16 2.96 -32.29
CA THR A 93 -21.77 2.63 -32.59
C THR A 93 -21.34 3.21 -33.95
N SER A 94 -20.19 3.90 -34.00
CA SER A 94 -19.39 4.09 -35.22
C SER A 94 -18.04 4.72 -34.88
N TRP A 95 -17.02 3.91 -34.59
CA TRP A 95 -15.60 4.33 -34.59
C TRP A 95 -14.78 3.23 -35.28
N CYS A 96 -14.66 3.35 -36.60
CA CYS A 96 -13.72 2.59 -37.44
C CYS A 96 -13.35 3.49 -38.63
N SER A 97 -12.30 4.32 -38.48
CA SER A 97 -11.48 4.88 -39.57
C SER A 97 -10.58 6.01 -39.07
N ALA A 98 -9.41 5.68 -38.51
CA ALA A 98 -8.27 6.58 -38.44
C ALA A 98 -6.97 5.83 -38.14
N PHE A 99 -6.65 4.83 -38.99
CA PHE A 99 -5.28 4.34 -39.12
C PHE A 99 -5.03 4.05 -40.59
N SER A 100 -4.41 4.99 -41.29
CA SER A 100 -3.75 4.72 -42.56
C SER A 100 -2.46 5.54 -42.63
N ASN A 101 -1.37 4.81 -42.83
CA ASN A 101 -0.01 5.25 -43.15
C ASN A 101 0.06 6.58 -43.92
N GLN A 102 0.97 7.46 -43.49
CA GLN A 102 1.77 8.26 -44.42
C GLN A 102 3.17 8.51 -43.86
N SER A 103 4.11 8.58 -44.80
CA SER A 103 5.55 8.42 -44.68
C SER A 103 6.27 9.53 -43.92
N LEU A 104 7.32 9.14 -43.20
CA LEU A 104 8.38 10.01 -42.71
C LEU A 104 9.19 10.57 -43.89
N SER A 105 9.07 11.88 -44.14
CA SER A 105 10.10 12.70 -44.76
C SER A 105 9.84 14.17 -44.44
N ASP A 106 10.93 14.85 -44.08
CA ASP A 106 11.12 16.30 -43.95
C ASP A 106 10.92 16.92 -42.55
N MET A 107 12.06 17.34 -42.01
CA MET A 107 12.22 18.24 -40.88
C MET A 107 11.69 19.63 -41.24
N ASP A 108 10.98 20.29 -40.33
CA ASP A 108 11.34 21.65 -39.96
C ASP A 108 10.83 22.06 -38.57
N GLN A 109 11.52 23.04 -38.00
CA GLN A 109 11.47 23.52 -36.62
C GLN A 109 10.22 24.36 -36.30
N ASP A 110 10.01 24.55 -34.99
CA ASP A 110 9.06 25.48 -34.35
C ASP A 110 7.56 25.20 -34.50
N THR A 111 7.02 24.48 -33.51
CA THR A 111 5.72 24.84 -32.93
C THR A 111 5.61 24.25 -31.53
N GLN A 112 5.25 25.09 -30.56
CA GLN A 112 4.88 24.69 -29.22
C GLN A 112 3.75 23.65 -29.32
N ALA A 113 4.06 22.39 -29.04
CA ALA A 113 3.05 21.36 -28.92
C ALA A 113 2.35 21.54 -27.57
N GLU A 114 1.19 22.20 -27.58
CA GLU A 114 0.13 21.87 -26.63
C GLU A 114 -0.18 20.38 -26.84
N GLU A 115 0.31 19.53 -25.92
CA GLU A 115 -0.14 18.13 -25.85
C GLU A 115 -1.65 18.14 -25.62
N LEU A 116 -2.41 17.92 -26.69
CA LEU A 116 -3.81 17.52 -26.63
C LEU A 116 -3.88 16.22 -25.80
N VAL A 117 -4.10 16.38 -24.50
CA VAL A 117 -4.51 15.27 -23.63
C VAL A 117 -5.82 14.76 -24.20
N LEU A 118 -5.77 13.66 -24.95
CA LEU A 118 -6.95 12.92 -25.35
C LEU A 118 -7.72 12.58 -24.07
N GLU A 119 -8.85 13.26 -23.85
CA GLU A 119 -9.77 12.97 -22.75
C GLU A 119 -10.31 11.55 -22.93
N THR A 120 -9.57 10.59 -22.41
CA THR A 120 -10.05 9.23 -22.19
C THR A 120 -11.05 9.25 -21.01
N PRO A 121 -11.92 8.22 -20.87
CA PRO A 121 -12.75 8.02 -19.68
C PRO A 121 -11.99 8.00 -18.34
N PHE A 122 -10.65 7.93 -18.38
CA PHE A 122 -9.78 8.13 -17.23
C PHE A 122 -9.82 9.58 -16.70
N HIS A 123 -10.09 10.57 -17.54
CA HIS A 123 -10.09 12.01 -17.18
C HIS A 123 -11.45 12.53 -16.71
N SER A 124 -12.55 11.83 -17.01
CA SER A 124 -13.88 12.25 -16.54
C SER A 124 -14.06 12.04 -15.02
N GLN A 125 -14.65 13.04 -14.36
CA GLN A 125 -15.21 12.88 -13.02
C GLN A 125 -16.52 12.09 -13.14
N PRO A 126 -16.76 11.05 -12.32
CA PRO A 126 -18.03 10.33 -12.36
C PRO A 126 -19.19 11.25 -11.93
N ASP A 127 -20.28 11.30 -12.71
CA ASP A 127 -21.49 12.09 -12.43
C ASP A 127 -22.19 11.70 -11.12
N SER A 128 -21.97 10.47 -10.65
CA SER A 128 -22.25 10.04 -9.28
C SER A 128 -21.16 9.09 -8.84
N VAL A 129 -20.53 9.38 -7.71
CA VAL A 129 -19.38 8.58 -7.26
C VAL A 129 -19.85 7.34 -6.50
N LEU A 130 -21.03 7.34 -5.86
CA LEU A 130 -21.46 6.28 -4.93
C LEU A 130 -23.00 6.24 -4.75
N ALA A 131 -23.61 5.05 -4.68
CA ALA A 131 -24.94 4.87 -4.07
C ALA A 131 -24.88 5.07 -2.53
N GLU A 132 -25.99 5.10 -1.80
CA GLU A 132 -26.01 5.30 -0.32
C GLU A 132 -25.46 4.07 0.47
N PRO A 133 -24.63 4.24 1.52
CA PRO A 133 -24.13 3.14 2.34
C PRO A 133 -25.22 2.52 3.26
N ALA A 134 -25.19 1.20 3.43
CA ALA A 134 -26.09 0.44 4.33
C ALA A 134 -25.31 -0.53 5.22
N VAL A 135 -25.77 -0.78 6.45
CA VAL A 135 -25.07 -1.53 7.51
C VAL A 135 -25.99 -2.48 8.28
N PRO A 136 -25.50 -3.67 8.70
CA PRO A 136 -25.95 -4.62 9.70
C PRO A 136 -27.08 -4.35 10.65
N TYR A 137 -28.26 -3.94 10.24
CA TYR A 137 -29.39 -3.62 11.14
C TYR A 137 -30.16 -4.75 11.82
N PHE A 138 -29.62 -5.74 12.55
CA PHE A 138 -30.48 -6.87 13.00
C PHE A 138 -30.60 -7.08 14.52
N ARG A 139 -31.85 -7.29 14.94
CA ARG A 139 -32.20 -7.73 16.29
C ARG A 139 -31.88 -9.22 16.46
N LEU A 140 -31.38 -9.62 17.64
CA LEU A 140 -31.39 -11.03 18.05
C LEU A 140 -32.82 -11.48 18.28
N SER A 141 -33.11 -12.74 18.01
CA SER A 141 -34.45 -13.27 18.27
C SER A 141 -34.74 -13.20 19.78
N ASP A 142 -35.72 -12.39 20.20
CA ASP A 142 -36.26 -12.30 21.57
C ASP A 142 -37.06 -13.55 21.97
N GLY A 143 -36.56 -14.74 21.64
CA GLY A 143 -37.05 -15.94 22.30
C GLY A 143 -36.65 -15.82 23.76
N ALA A 144 -37.61 -15.63 24.68
CA ALA A 144 -37.43 -15.66 26.14
C ALA A 144 -36.89 -17.02 26.69
N GLY A 145 -36.22 -17.80 25.85
CA GLY A 145 -35.53 -19.06 26.14
C GLY A 145 -34.44 -19.41 25.12
N ALA A 146 -33.99 -18.48 24.26
CA ALA A 146 -32.89 -18.75 23.33
C ALA A 146 -31.60 -18.99 24.12
N SER A 147 -31.10 -20.22 24.07
CA SER A 147 -29.89 -20.61 24.75
C SER A 147 -28.70 -19.76 24.26
N PRO A 148 -27.70 -19.49 25.10
CA PRO A 148 -26.47 -18.82 24.69
C PRO A 148 -25.80 -19.44 23.44
N ARG A 149 -25.95 -20.76 23.25
CA ARG A 149 -25.51 -21.48 22.04
C ARG A 149 -26.29 -21.08 20.78
N GLU A 150 -27.60 -20.87 20.89
CA GLU A 150 -28.43 -20.40 19.77
C GLU A 150 -28.09 -18.97 19.40
N ARG A 151 -27.78 -18.10 20.38
CA ARG A 151 -27.27 -16.74 20.11
C ARG A 151 -25.98 -16.75 19.29
N VAL A 152 -24.99 -17.57 19.67
CA VAL A 152 -23.76 -17.70 18.88
C VAL A 152 -24.05 -18.24 17.48
N ARG A 153 -24.91 -19.25 17.33
CA ARG A 153 -25.31 -19.76 16.00
C ARG A 153 -26.03 -18.71 15.15
N GLU A 154 -26.89 -17.90 15.77
CA GLU A 154 -27.58 -16.81 15.07
C GLU A 154 -26.60 -15.73 14.60
N LEU A 155 -25.65 -15.32 15.46
CA LEU A 155 -24.56 -14.41 15.09
C LEU A 155 -23.79 -14.94 13.88
N MET A 156 -23.37 -16.20 13.90
CA MET A 156 -22.64 -16.82 12.80
C MET A 156 -23.49 -16.95 11.53
N ARG A 157 -24.79 -17.25 11.63
CA ARG A 157 -25.67 -17.41 10.47
C ARG A 157 -26.02 -16.08 9.81
N LYS A 158 -26.20 -15.02 10.59
CA LYS A 158 -26.57 -13.68 10.10
C LYS A 158 -25.36 -12.85 9.67
N THR A 159 -24.16 -13.22 10.10
CA THR A 159 -22.92 -12.60 9.60
C THR A 159 -22.53 -13.28 8.30
N PRO A 160 -22.38 -12.54 7.18
CA PRO A 160 -21.98 -13.16 5.93
C PRO A 160 -20.56 -13.74 6.02
N LEU A 161 -20.33 -14.83 5.29
CA LEU A 161 -19.04 -15.51 5.25
C LEU A 161 -18.13 -14.88 4.19
N PRO A 162 -16.80 -14.89 4.41
CA PRO A 162 -15.85 -14.59 3.35
C PRO A 162 -16.03 -15.53 2.15
N CYS A 163 -15.72 -15.04 0.94
CA CYS A 163 -15.77 -15.87 -0.26
C CYS A 163 -14.88 -17.13 -0.10
N GLY A 164 -15.38 -18.28 -0.53
CA GLY A 164 -14.68 -19.56 -0.42
C GLY A 164 -14.66 -20.19 0.99
N VAL A 165 -15.30 -19.57 1.99
CA VAL A 165 -15.41 -20.10 3.36
C VAL A 165 -16.82 -20.66 3.60
N GLY A 166 -16.90 -21.91 4.08
CA GLY A 166 -18.18 -22.58 4.37
C GLY A 166 -18.73 -22.30 5.77
N GLU A 167 -17.87 -21.92 6.72
CA GLU A 167 -18.24 -21.58 8.10
C GLU A 167 -17.11 -20.80 8.79
N PHE A 168 -17.41 -20.08 9.88
CA PHE A 168 -16.37 -19.42 10.68
C PHE A 168 -15.50 -20.45 11.42
N SER A 169 -14.19 -20.23 11.41
CA SER A 169 -13.16 -21.06 12.06
C SER A 169 -13.10 -20.82 13.57
N SER A 170 -13.38 -19.59 14.02
CA SER A 170 -13.27 -19.22 15.44
C SER A 170 -14.07 -17.97 15.80
N LEU A 171 -14.27 -17.76 17.10
CA LEU A 171 -14.94 -16.60 17.69
C LEU A 171 -13.94 -15.83 18.57
N HIS A 172 -13.71 -14.56 18.28
CA HIS A 172 -12.91 -13.66 19.10
C HIS A 172 -13.87 -12.67 19.76
N VAL A 173 -13.80 -12.48 21.07
CA VAL A 173 -14.74 -11.61 21.80
C VAL A 173 -13.95 -10.52 22.49
N VAL A 174 -14.21 -9.25 22.21
CA VAL A 174 -13.61 -8.10 22.91
C VAL A 174 -14.69 -7.49 23.80
N SER A 175 -14.37 -7.22 25.06
CA SER A 175 -15.35 -6.63 25.98
C SER A 175 -14.69 -5.67 26.95
N ALA A 176 -15.44 -4.67 27.40
CA ALA A 176 -15.04 -3.86 28.55
C ALA A 176 -14.70 -4.77 29.75
N ALA A 177 -13.65 -4.41 30.49
CA ALA A 177 -13.09 -5.28 31.52
C ALA A 177 -14.10 -5.74 32.59
N GLU A 178 -15.11 -4.92 32.92
CA GLU A 178 -16.03 -5.13 34.04
C GLU A 178 -17.52 -4.98 33.66
N GLY A 179 -18.41 -5.45 34.55
CA GLY A 179 -19.86 -5.30 34.42
C GLY A 179 -20.58 -6.37 33.58
N ALA A 180 -21.81 -6.04 33.14
CA ALA A 180 -22.66 -6.91 32.33
C ALA A 180 -22.01 -7.29 30.98
N ALA A 181 -21.24 -6.35 30.41
CA ALA A 181 -20.38 -6.51 29.23
C ALA A 181 -19.51 -7.78 29.34
N SER A 182 -18.70 -7.82 30.40
CA SER A 182 -17.74 -8.89 30.68
C SER A 182 -18.43 -10.24 30.92
N SER A 183 -19.61 -10.25 31.56
CA SER A 183 -20.35 -11.47 31.88
C SER A 183 -20.91 -12.16 30.65
N GLU A 184 -21.58 -11.41 29.77
CA GLU A 184 -22.08 -11.94 28.49
C GLU A 184 -20.94 -12.34 27.56
N ALA A 185 -19.83 -11.60 27.55
CA ALA A 185 -18.67 -11.94 26.73
C ALA A 185 -18.07 -13.31 27.11
N ARG A 186 -18.00 -13.62 28.41
CA ARG A 186 -17.62 -14.96 28.91
C ARG A 186 -18.63 -16.02 28.49
N LEU A 187 -19.92 -15.70 28.54
CA LEU A 187 -21.00 -16.60 28.13
C LEU A 187 -20.95 -16.92 26.64
N LEU A 188 -20.74 -15.93 25.77
CA LEU A 188 -20.57 -16.10 24.33
C LEU A 188 -19.33 -16.95 24.02
N ARG A 189 -18.19 -16.68 24.68
CA ARG A 189 -16.97 -17.49 24.53
C ARG A 189 -17.23 -18.95 24.90
N GLN A 190 -17.83 -19.21 26.06
CA GLN A 190 -18.14 -20.57 26.50
C GLN A 190 -19.11 -21.26 25.53
N SER A 191 -20.14 -20.55 25.09
CA SER A 191 -21.14 -21.08 24.16
C SER A 191 -20.58 -21.43 22.79
N ALA A 192 -19.59 -20.65 22.32
CA ALA A 192 -18.86 -20.96 21.09
C ALA A 192 -17.99 -22.22 21.24
N GLN A 193 -17.31 -22.38 22.38
CA GLN A 193 -16.54 -23.59 22.70
C GLN A 193 -17.45 -24.82 22.75
N ASP A 194 -18.61 -24.70 23.37
CA ASP A 194 -19.60 -25.77 23.47
C ASP A 194 -20.15 -26.25 22.12
N ILE A 195 -20.17 -25.39 21.10
CA ILE A 195 -20.55 -25.76 19.72
C ILE A 195 -19.34 -26.13 18.84
N GLY A 196 -18.19 -26.39 19.46
CA GLY A 196 -16.98 -26.87 18.79
C GLY A 196 -16.17 -25.79 18.08
N LYS A 197 -16.41 -24.51 18.36
CA LYS A 197 -15.64 -23.40 17.79
C LYS A 197 -14.53 -22.98 18.73
N ARG A 198 -13.33 -22.74 18.19
CA ARG A 198 -12.26 -22.09 18.95
C ARG A 198 -12.75 -20.70 19.36
N ALA A 199 -12.63 -20.34 20.63
CA ALA A 199 -13.07 -19.03 21.09
C ALA A 199 -12.09 -18.38 22.07
N CYS A 200 -11.88 -17.08 21.90
CA CYS A 200 -10.97 -16.27 22.72
C CYS A 200 -11.70 -15.02 23.24
N LEU A 201 -11.30 -14.55 24.43
CA LEU A 201 -11.85 -13.34 25.05
C LEU A 201 -10.70 -12.37 25.33
N TYR A 202 -10.91 -11.10 24.99
CA TYR A 202 -9.97 -10.00 25.14
C TYR A 202 -10.62 -8.90 25.98
N ALA A 203 -9.88 -8.38 26.94
CA ALA A 203 -10.35 -7.28 27.77
C ALA A 203 -9.93 -5.95 27.13
N TRP A 204 -10.89 -5.06 26.92
CA TRP A 204 -10.63 -3.65 26.69
C TRP A 204 -10.41 -2.99 28.06
N PRO A 205 -9.23 -2.38 28.31
CA PRO A 205 -8.90 -1.82 29.61
C PRO A 205 -9.81 -0.62 29.95
N ALA A 206 -10.01 -0.39 31.24
CA ALA A 206 -10.55 0.88 31.70
C ALA A 206 -9.48 1.97 31.49
N LEU A 207 -9.88 3.09 30.90
CA LEU A 207 -8.98 4.17 30.50
C LEU A 207 -9.55 5.51 30.98
N GLU A 208 -8.68 6.39 31.47
CA GLU A 208 -9.06 7.76 31.87
C GLU A 208 -9.38 8.63 30.65
N ARG A 209 -10.23 9.64 30.83
CA ARG A 209 -10.75 10.47 29.72
C ARG A 209 -9.68 11.05 28.80
N ASP A 210 -8.51 11.41 29.30
CA ASP A 210 -7.45 12.02 28.47
C ASP A 210 -6.25 11.09 28.25
N ASP A 211 -6.39 9.78 28.53
CA ASP A 211 -5.32 8.79 28.40
C ASP A 211 -5.11 8.31 26.95
N ILE A 212 -4.57 9.21 26.12
CA ILE A 212 -4.28 8.96 24.70
C ILE A 212 -3.28 7.80 24.51
N ASP A 213 -2.28 7.71 25.39
CA ASP A 213 -1.23 6.69 25.31
C ASP A 213 -1.78 5.31 25.69
N GLY A 214 -2.54 5.21 26.78
CA GLY A 214 -3.23 3.99 27.16
C GLY A 214 -4.24 3.53 26.11
N GLU A 215 -4.96 4.47 25.49
CA GLU A 215 -5.88 4.21 24.38
C GLU A 215 -5.18 3.63 23.15
N TYR A 216 -4.06 4.24 22.73
CA TYR A 216 -3.25 3.76 21.62
C TYR A 216 -2.70 2.35 21.90
N ARG A 217 -2.17 2.12 23.11
CA ARG A 217 -1.67 0.80 23.53
C ARG A 217 -2.76 -0.25 23.61
N ALA A 218 -3.95 0.10 24.11
CA ALA A 218 -5.10 -0.79 24.18
C ALA A 218 -5.52 -1.26 22.78
N LEU A 219 -5.64 -0.33 21.84
CA LEU A 219 -6.01 -0.62 20.45
C LEU A 219 -5.07 -1.65 19.81
N PHE A 220 -3.76 -1.40 19.89
CA PHE A 220 -2.77 -2.28 19.26
C PHE A 220 -2.46 -3.54 20.06
N GLY A 221 -2.57 -3.49 21.39
CA GLY A 221 -2.43 -4.65 22.27
C GLY A 221 -3.51 -5.69 21.98
N VAL A 222 -4.78 -5.29 22.02
CA VAL A 222 -5.91 -6.18 21.72
C VAL A 222 -5.83 -6.70 20.27
N ALA A 223 -5.51 -5.84 19.31
CA ALA A 223 -5.32 -6.26 17.92
C ALA A 223 -4.21 -7.30 17.75
N SER A 224 -3.07 -7.09 18.41
CA SER A 224 -1.94 -8.02 18.35
C SER A 224 -2.25 -9.35 19.03
N GLU A 225 -2.89 -9.32 20.20
CA GLU A 225 -3.31 -10.54 20.91
C GLU A 225 -4.28 -11.39 20.09
N MET A 226 -5.22 -10.77 19.37
CA MET A 226 -6.13 -11.50 18.48
C MET A 226 -5.36 -12.28 17.41
N ILE A 227 -4.38 -11.65 16.77
CA ILE A 227 -3.54 -12.28 15.73
C ILE A 227 -2.69 -13.39 16.34
N LEU A 228 -2.07 -13.15 17.50
CA LEU A 228 -1.24 -14.13 18.20
C LEU A 228 -2.05 -15.36 18.65
N ASN A 229 -3.32 -15.15 19.00
CA ASN A 229 -4.27 -16.21 19.26
C ASN A 229 -4.92 -16.75 17.98
N GLY A 230 -4.30 -16.53 16.82
CA GLY A 230 -4.62 -17.13 15.53
C GLY A 230 -5.92 -16.65 14.90
N ALA A 231 -6.43 -15.46 15.23
CA ALA A 231 -7.47 -14.83 14.42
C ALA A 231 -7.05 -14.88 12.94
N ASP A 232 -8.01 -15.06 12.06
CA ASP A 232 -7.80 -15.15 10.61
C ASP A 232 -9.01 -14.56 9.85
N ARG A 233 -9.01 -14.71 8.52
CA ARG A 233 -10.13 -14.22 7.70
C ARG A 233 -11.46 -14.94 7.96
N ALA A 234 -11.42 -16.17 8.48
CA ALA A 234 -12.60 -16.98 8.79
C ALA A 234 -13.01 -16.85 10.27
N SER A 235 -12.39 -15.94 11.02
CA SER A 235 -12.71 -15.67 12.42
C SER A 235 -13.80 -14.62 12.53
N LEU A 236 -14.76 -14.82 13.43
CA LEU A 236 -15.79 -13.84 13.79
C LEU A 236 -15.30 -13.05 15.01
N LEU A 237 -15.04 -11.75 14.90
CA LEU A 237 -14.84 -10.87 16.07
C LEU A 237 -16.19 -10.37 16.57
N VAL A 238 -16.35 -10.26 17.88
CA VAL A 238 -17.54 -9.75 18.55
C VAL A 238 -17.10 -8.77 19.63
N PHE A 239 -17.43 -7.50 19.48
CA PHE A 239 -17.32 -6.49 20.53
C PHE A 239 -18.60 -6.49 21.36
N VAL A 240 -18.43 -6.59 22.68
CA VAL A 240 -19.53 -6.64 23.64
C VAL A 240 -19.44 -5.42 24.54
N ALA A 241 -20.46 -4.59 24.46
CA ALA A 241 -20.51 -3.27 25.06
C ALA A 241 -21.80 -3.07 25.87
N ALA A 242 -21.74 -2.26 26.92
CA ALA A 242 -22.91 -1.78 27.64
C ALA A 242 -23.57 -0.63 26.87
N GLY A 243 -24.90 -0.61 26.79
CA GLY A 243 -25.69 0.42 26.13
C GLY A 243 -25.61 1.78 26.82
N ALA A 244 -25.66 2.86 26.03
CA ALA A 244 -25.73 4.23 26.53
C ALA A 244 -27.18 4.59 26.87
N GLY A 245 -27.61 4.22 28.07
CA GLY A 245 -28.94 4.49 28.61
C GLY A 245 -29.15 3.67 29.87
N CYS A 246 -29.83 4.22 30.86
CA CYS A 246 -30.17 3.53 32.10
C CYS A 246 -31.03 2.30 31.80
N HIS A 247 -30.41 1.15 31.51
CA HIS A 247 -30.83 -0.23 31.74
C HIS A 247 -29.70 -1.15 31.21
N GLU A 248 -29.68 -2.37 31.73
CA GLU A 248 -28.66 -3.43 31.57
C GLU A 248 -28.52 -3.98 30.13
N SER A 249 -28.76 -3.16 29.11
CA SER A 249 -28.78 -3.60 27.71
C SER A 249 -27.39 -3.70 27.10
N MET A 250 -27.20 -4.74 26.31
CA MET A 250 -25.90 -5.20 25.84
C MET A 250 -25.88 -5.16 24.31
N ALA A 251 -24.97 -4.36 23.76
CA ALA A 251 -24.83 -4.22 22.32
C ALA A 251 -23.63 -5.07 21.85
N ILE A 252 -23.86 -5.84 20.79
CA ILE A 252 -22.89 -6.75 20.19
C ILE A 252 -22.55 -6.22 18.79
N ALA A 253 -21.33 -5.76 18.58
CA ALA A 253 -20.83 -5.41 17.25
C ALA A 253 -19.92 -6.53 16.74
N ALA A 254 -20.35 -7.28 15.73
CA ALA A 254 -19.48 -8.25 15.09
C ALA A 254 -18.52 -7.54 14.13
N ILE A 255 -17.22 -7.83 14.14
CA ILE A 255 -16.19 -7.33 13.20
C ILE A 255 -15.37 -8.52 12.64
N LEU A 256 -14.64 -8.33 11.54
CA LEU A 256 -13.61 -9.20 10.92
C LEU A 256 -14.11 -10.43 10.16
N GLY A 257 -13.55 -10.72 8.97
CA GLY A 257 -12.14 -11.01 8.64
C GLY A 257 -11.03 -9.95 8.75
N MET A 258 -9.81 -10.46 8.97
CA MET A 258 -8.59 -9.75 9.40
C MET A 258 -8.19 -8.48 8.65
N LEU A 259 -7.97 -7.44 9.47
CA LEU A 259 -7.05 -6.29 9.37
C LEU A 259 -6.60 -5.84 7.98
N PRO A 260 -6.61 -4.52 7.79
CA PRO A 260 -7.45 -3.76 6.87
C PRO A 260 -7.55 -4.29 5.43
N PHE A 261 -6.59 -5.08 4.95
CA PHE A 261 -6.36 -5.30 3.53
C PHE A 261 -7.25 -6.38 2.91
N ARG A 262 -7.94 -7.18 3.74
CA ARG A 262 -8.54 -8.44 3.27
C ARG A 262 -10.05 -8.50 3.35
N GLY A 263 -10.67 -7.36 3.65
CA GLY A 263 -12.12 -7.24 3.76
C GLY A 263 -12.59 -7.62 5.15
N VAL A 264 -13.24 -6.66 5.78
CA VAL A 264 -13.93 -6.88 7.03
C VAL A 264 -15.38 -7.20 6.65
N GLN A 265 -16.11 -7.97 7.44
CA GLN A 265 -17.56 -7.88 7.46
C GLN A 265 -17.98 -7.57 8.89
N VAL A 266 -18.88 -6.63 9.09
CA VAL A 266 -19.35 -6.15 10.39
C VAL A 266 -20.85 -6.32 10.40
N ALA A 267 -21.42 -6.48 11.57
CA ALA A 267 -22.85 -6.41 11.75
C ALA A 267 -23.12 -5.84 13.14
N PHE A 268 -24.16 -5.03 13.27
CA PHE A 268 -24.60 -4.55 14.57
C PHE A 268 -25.77 -5.39 15.04
N VAL A 269 -25.62 -5.90 16.25
CA VAL A 269 -26.53 -6.86 16.83
C VAL A 269 -26.93 -6.36 18.20
N THR A 270 -28.22 -6.20 18.40
CA THR A 270 -28.76 -5.68 19.65
C THR A 270 -30.01 -6.47 20.06
N PRO A 271 -30.29 -6.57 21.37
CA PRO A 271 -31.62 -6.95 21.85
C PRO A 271 -32.65 -5.82 21.66
N GLU A 272 -32.21 -4.57 21.45
CA GLU A 272 -33.07 -3.37 21.40
C GLU A 272 -33.67 -3.09 20.02
N ASP A 273 -34.85 -2.46 19.98
CA ASP A 273 -35.48 -1.99 18.74
C ASP A 273 -34.86 -0.69 18.19
N ALA A 274 -34.25 0.09 19.08
CA ALA A 274 -33.55 1.34 18.75
C ALA A 274 -32.10 1.09 18.35
N TYR A 275 -31.51 2.03 17.60
CA TYR A 275 -30.07 2.04 17.37
C TYR A 275 -29.35 2.32 18.68
N VAL A 276 -28.50 1.40 19.11
CA VAL A 276 -27.57 1.59 20.22
C VAL A 276 -26.19 1.77 19.60
N ASP A 277 -25.45 2.82 19.98
CA ASP A 277 -24.03 2.95 19.65
C ASP A 277 -23.26 1.91 20.48
N PRO A 278 -22.87 0.76 19.90
CA PRO A 278 -22.20 -0.30 20.65
C PRO A 278 -20.76 0.07 20.96
N LEU A 279 -20.25 1.16 20.39
CA LEU A 279 -18.92 1.63 20.72
C LEU A 279 -18.98 2.66 21.85
N ALA A 280 -20.15 3.10 22.32
CA ALA A 280 -20.26 4.13 23.35
C ALA A 280 -19.52 3.79 24.67
N SER A 281 -19.61 2.55 25.14
CA SER A 281 -18.86 2.06 26.32
C SER A 281 -17.50 1.44 25.97
N LEU A 282 -17.21 1.28 24.68
CA LEU A 282 -15.88 0.94 24.15
C LEU A 282 -15.18 2.19 23.61
N ARG A 283 -15.72 3.38 23.90
CA ARG A 283 -15.17 4.63 23.38
C ARG A 283 -13.76 4.77 23.89
N THR A 284 -12.94 5.17 22.96
CA THR A 284 -11.67 5.80 23.18
C THR A 284 -11.89 7.06 24.02
N PRO A 285 -11.40 7.11 25.27
CA PRO A 285 -11.76 8.21 26.16
C PRO A 285 -11.30 9.58 25.65
N SER A 286 -10.17 9.63 24.92
CA SER A 286 -9.55 10.87 24.46
C SER A 286 -10.29 11.55 23.31
N GLY A 287 -11.17 10.81 22.62
CA GLY A 287 -11.79 11.27 21.37
C GLY A 287 -10.82 11.37 20.18
N LEU A 288 -9.52 11.11 20.37
CA LEU A 288 -8.49 11.30 19.33
C LEU A 288 -8.65 10.32 18.17
N PHE A 289 -9.00 9.06 18.48
CA PHE A 289 -9.21 8.01 17.49
C PHE A 289 -10.70 7.77 17.16
N GLU A 290 -11.56 8.76 17.41
CA GLU A 290 -12.98 8.67 17.05
C GLU A 290 -13.17 8.46 15.54
N TYR A 291 -14.11 7.58 15.21
CA TYR A 291 -14.41 7.20 13.84
C TYR A 291 -15.48 8.11 13.22
N ASN A 292 -15.18 8.72 12.08
CA ASN A 292 -16.17 9.41 11.25
C ASN A 292 -16.42 8.66 9.93
N ALA A 293 -17.58 8.04 9.81
CA ALA A 293 -18.01 7.28 8.63
C ALA A 293 -18.18 8.14 7.35
N GLN A 294 -18.23 9.47 7.47
CA GLN A 294 -18.51 10.39 6.36
C GLN A 294 -17.24 10.85 5.61
N GLN A 295 -16.05 10.45 6.05
CA GLN A 295 -14.77 10.91 5.48
C GLN A 295 -14.33 10.06 4.27
N PRO A 296 -14.15 10.65 3.08
CA PRO A 296 -13.79 9.94 1.85
C PRO A 296 -12.38 9.35 1.84
N GLU A 297 -11.42 9.96 2.57
CA GLU A 297 -10.02 9.52 2.70
C GLU A 297 -9.84 8.07 3.15
N ARG A 298 -10.87 7.39 3.67
CA ARG A 298 -10.81 5.98 4.09
C ARG A 298 -10.94 4.97 2.92
N MET A 299 -10.81 5.44 1.67
CA MET A 299 -10.62 4.69 0.41
C MET A 299 -11.03 3.24 0.45
N GLY A 300 -12.34 3.10 0.55
CA GLY A 300 -12.98 1.96 0.03
C GLY A 300 -14.09 2.38 -0.89
N ARG A 301 -14.42 1.59 -1.90
CA ARG A 301 -15.76 1.69 -2.49
C ARG A 301 -16.76 1.36 -1.38
N LYS A 302 -17.13 2.41 -0.63
CA LYS A 302 -17.66 2.39 0.74
C LYS A 302 -16.80 1.51 1.65
N PRO A 303 -15.97 2.08 2.55
CA PRO A 303 -15.42 1.32 3.67
C PRO A 303 -16.50 0.44 4.26
N LEU A 304 -17.72 0.96 4.38
CA LEU A 304 -18.87 0.18 4.77
C LEU A 304 -19.24 -1.01 3.83
N ALA A 305 -19.43 -0.89 2.51
CA ALA A 305 -19.83 -2.07 1.70
C ALA A 305 -18.74 -3.17 1.65
N ALA A 306 -17.46 -2.78 1.71
CA ALA A 306 -16.33 -3.68 1.85
C ALA A 306 -16.17 -4.26 3.27
N ILE A 307 -16.89 -3.67 4.23
CA ILE A 307 -17.03 -4.02 5.64
C ILE A 307 -18.41 -4.68 5.92
N PHE A 308 -19.39 -4.81 5.02
CA PHE A 308 -20.77 -5.08 5.49
C PHE A 308 -21.66 -5.98 4.61
N GLY A 309 -21.36 -6.17 3.32
CA GLY A 309 -22.27 -6.93 2.43
C GLY A 309 -23.69 -6.33 2.34
N PRO A 310 -24.61 -6.92 1.55
CA PRO A 310 -25.99 -6.44 1.42
C PRO A 310 -26.89 -6.93 2.55
N LEU A 311 -27.93 -6.14 2.85
CA LEU A 311 -28.89 -6.38 3.93
C LEU A 311 -30.30 -5.93 3.61
N PRO A 312 -31.29 -6.34 4.42
CA PRO A 312 -32.59 -5.69 4.51
C PRO A 312 -32.52 -4.32 5.22
N ASP A 313 -33.47 -3.45 4.88
CA ASP A 313 -33.39 -1.98 4.99
C ASP A 313 -33.27 -1.39 6.41
N ARG A 314 -32.11 -0.81 6.72
CA ARG A 314 -32.00 0.50 7.39
C ARG A 314 -30.91 1.32 6.69
N VAL A 315 -31.30 2.45 6.09
CA VAL A 315 -30.43 3.37 5.36
C VAL A 315 -29.89 4.42 6.32
N PHE A 316 -28.55 4.53 6.46
CA PHE A 316 -27.92 5.68 7.09
C PHE A 316 -27.68 6.74 6.01
N SER A 317 -28.64 7.66 5.84
CA SER A 317 -28.69 8.63 4.74
C SER A 317 -27.79 9.87 4.92
N ARG A 318 -26.66 9.74 5.64
CA ARG A 318 -25.76 10.87 5.87
C ARG A 318 -24.82 11.06 4.66
N PRO A 319 -24.85 12.23 3.97
CA PRO A 319 -23.98 12.47 2.82
C PRO A 319 -22.51 12.45 3.26
N MET A 320 -21.64 11.88 2.41
CA MET A 320 -20.19 11.92 2.63
C MET A 320 -19.65 13.32 2.34
N SER A 321 -18.61 13.73 3.07
CA SER A 321 -17.90 14.96 2.75
C SER A 321 -17.23 14.84 1.38
N ALA A 322 -17.16 15.94 0.64
CA ALA A 322 -16.49 15.96 -0.65
C ALA A 322 -14.98 15.69 -0.48
N TRP A 323 -14.42 14.81 -1.32
CA TRP A 323 -12.97 14.61 -1.41
C TRP A 323 -12.32 15.88 -1.95
N ARG A 324 -11.40 16.47 -1.17
CA ARG A 324 -10.65 17.68 -1.54
C ARG A 324 -9.16 17.36 -1.60
N PRO A 325 -8.64 16.84 -2.72
CA PRO A 325 -7.21 16.60 -2.88
C PRO A 325 -6.46 17.93 -2.95
N LEU A 326 -5.18 17.93 -2.59
CA LEU A 326 -4.30 19.08 -2.77
C LEU A 326 -3.75 19.02 -4.20
N ARG A 327 -4.30 19.87 -5.07
CA ARG A 327 -3.87 19.99 -6.47
C ARG A 327 -2.83 21.10 -6.61
N PRO A 328 -1.62 20.81 -7.08
CA PRO A 328 -0.71 21.85 -7.56
C PRO A 328 -1.27 22.39 -8.87
N ALA A 329 -1.87 23.58 -8.82
CA ALA A 329 -2.33 24.29 -10.00
C ALA A 329 -2.14 25.80 -9.78
N PRO A 330 -1.54 26.54 -10.75
CA PRO A 330 -0.92 26.02 -11.97
C PRO A 330 0.34 25.18 -11.69
N PHE A 331 0.69 24.29 -12.62
CA PHE A 331 1.94 23.54 -12.58
C PHE A 331 3.11 24.45 -12.98
N LEU A 332 4.24 24.31 -12.28
CA LEU A 332 5.50 24.93 -12.67
C LEU A 332 6.19 24.14 -13.79
N ALA A 333 7.13 24.76 -14.49
CA ALA A 333 7.88 24.12 -15.58
C ALA A 333 8.69 22.89 -15.09
N GLU A 334 9.05 22.87 -13.81
CA GLU A 334 9.76 21.79 -13.13
C GLU A 334 8.83 20.70 -12.59
N GLU A 335 7.52 20.89 -12.63
CA GLU A 335 6.54 19.92 -12.13
C GLU A 335 6.12 18.96 -13.25
N ARG A 336 6.20 17.66 -12.98
CA ARG A 336 5.65 16.59 -13.84
C ARG A 336 4.53 15.90 -13.08
N PRO A 337 3.26 16.14 -13.45
CA PRO A 337 2.16 15.45 -12.82
C PRO A 337 2.12 13.98 -13.26
N ALA A 338 1.82 13.10 -12.32
CA ALA A 338 1.52 11.69 -12.57
C ALA A 338 0.16 11.37 -11.94
N PRO A 339 -0.94 11.99 -12.42
CA PRO A 339 -2.23 11.91 -11.76
C PRO A 339 -2.67 10.45 -11.66
N PHE A 340 -2.97 10.03 -10.43
CA PHE A 340 -3.41 8.68 -10.14
C PHE A 340 -4.84 8.70 -9.59
N LYS A 341 -5.52 7.57 -9.66
CA LYS A 341 -6.82 7.39 -9.02
C LYS A 341 -6.76 6.11 -8.22
N ILE A 342 -7.44 6.09 -7.08
CA ILE A 342 -7.77 4.88 -6.36
C ILE A 342 -9.28 4.91 -6.11
N GLY A 343 -10.00 3.86 -6.48
CA GLY A 343 -11.44 3.76 -6.23
C GLY A 343 -12.28 4.93 -6.76
N GLY A 344 -11.84 5.58 -7.85
CA GLY A 344 -12.45 6.77 -8.45
C GLY A 344 -12.05 8.10 -7.81
N MET A 345 -11.37 8.10 -6.67
CA MET A 345 -10.85 9.29 -6.00
C MET A 345 -9.48 9.65 -6.54
N GLU A 346 -9.28 10.94 -6.81
CA GLU A 346 -8.03 11.49 -7.32
C GLU A 346 -6.94 11.46 -6.25
N LEU A 347 -5.77 10.96 -6.62
CA LEU A 347 -4.53 11.03 -5.88
C LEU A 347 -3.55 11.88 -6.70
N PRO A 348 -3.39 13.18 -6.40
CA PRO A 348 -2.40 14.00 -7.06
C PRO A 348 -1.00 13.48 -6.71
N MET A 349 -0.24 13.12 -7.74
CA MET A 349 1.18 12.81 -7.63
C MET A 349 1.98 13.76 -8.50
N VAL A 350 3.08 14.26 -7.96
CA VAL A 350 3.93 15.25 -8.62
C VAL A 350 5.37 14.86 -8.46
N THR A 351 6.11 14.87 -9.56
CA THR A 351 7.57 14.89 -9.54
C THR A 351 8.04 16.32 -9.72
N PHE A 352 8.77 16.86 -8.75
CA PHE A 352 9.50 18.12 -8.91
C PHE A 352 10.92 17.81 -9.43
N GLU A 353 11.20 18.20 -10.67
CA GLU A 353 12.46 17.93 -11.38
C GLU A 353 13.57 18.96 -11.12
N GLY A 354 13.22 20.08 -10.46
CA GLY A 354 14.15 21.15 -10.14
C GLY A 354 15.11 20.84 -8.99
N ARG A 355 15.79 21.88 -8.51
CA ARG A 355 16.70 21.81 -7.35
C ARG A 355 15.92 21.49 -6.06
N TYR A 356 16.54 20.74 -5.18
CA TYR A 356 15.96 20.25 -3.93
C TYR A 356 15.35 21.37 -3.10
N HIS A 357 16.09 22.45 -2.84
CA HIS A 357 15.59 23.57 -2.04
C HIS A 357 14.38 24.26 -2.67
N ALA A 358 14.36 24.42 -3.99
CA ALA A 358 13.18 24.96 -4.69
C ALA A 358 11.97 24.03 -4.56
N GLY A 359 12.18 22.72 -4.58
CA GLY A 359 11.13 21.73 -4.34
C GLY A 359 10.58 21.78 -2.91
N VAL A 360 11.45 22.00 -1.91
CA VAL A 360 11.04 22.19 -0.51
C VAL A 360 10.18 23.44 -0.37
N GLU A 361 10.63 24.59 -0.90
CA GLU A 361 9.87 25.84 -0.87
C GLU A 361 8.51 25.69 -1.56
N ARG A 362 8.50 25.04 -2.73
CA ARG A 362 7.27 24.76 -3.48
C ARG A 362 6.29 23.90 -2.68
N LEU A 363 6.76 22.83 -2.04
CA LEU A 363 5.90 21.99 -1.20
C LEU A 363 5.32 22.80 -0.03
N SER A 364 6.15 23.60 0.65
CA SER A 364 5.68 24.47 1.75
C SER A 364 4.63 25.46 1.27
N GLU A 365 4.83 26.11 0.13
CA GLU A 365 3.86 27.04 -0.49
C GLU A 365 2.53 26.36 -0.79
N LEU A 366 2.57 25.16 -1.38
CA LEU A 366 1.37 24.38 -1.69
C LEU A 366 0.56 24.03 -0.44
N LEU A 367 1.24 23.60 0.64
CA LEU A 367 0.59 23.27 1.90
C LEU A 367 -0.01 24.51 2.57
N CYS A 368 0.75 25.61 2.65
CA CYS A 368 0.29 26.85 3.25
C CYS A 368 -0.90 27.44 2.48
N GLY A 369 -0.84 27.44 1.14
CA GLY A 369 -1.93 27.91 0.29
C GLY A 369 -3.21 27.07 0.39
N HIS A 370 -3.08 25.75 0.57
CA HIS A 370 -4.23 24.84 0.65
C HIS A 370 -4.89 24.80 2.04
N PHE A 371 -4.08 24.78 3.12
CA PHE A 371 -4.57 24.60 4.49
C PHE A 371 -4.74 25.92 5.27
N GLY A 372 -4.13 27.01 4.78
CA GLY A 372 -4.21 28.34 5.39
C GLY A 372 -3.65 28.38 6.81
N GLU A 373 -4.06 29.40 7.58
CA GLU A 373 -3.60 29.67 8.96
C GLU A 373 -3.88 28.54 9.96
N SER A 374 -4.76 27.59 9.61
CA SER A 374 -5.10 26.45 10.48
C SER A 374 -4.10 25.31 10.45
N LEU A 375 -3.10 25.34 9.56
CA LEU A 375 -2.15 24.25 9.34
C LEU A 375 -1.28 23.98 10.59
N PHE A 376 -1.33 22.75 11.09
CA PHE A 376 -0.35 22.21 12.03
C PHE A 376 0.42 21.05 11.40
N PRO A 377 1.67 21.25 10.96
CA PRO A 377 2.42 20.20 10.27
C PRO A 377 3.04 19.22 11.27
N VAL A 378 2.91 17.93 10.99
CA VAL A 378 3.65 16.86 11.65
C VAL A 378 4.62 16.29 10.62
N VAL A 379 5.89 16.66 10.69
CA VAL A 379 6.92 16.18 9.75
C VAL A 379 7.64 14.98 10.34
N ALA A 380 7.46 13.82 9.73
CA ALA A 380 8.09 12.58 10.17
C ALA A 380 9.14 12.09 9.17
N VAL A 381 10.30 11.67 9.66
CA VAL A 381 11.43 11.26 8.83
C VAL A 381 12.28 10.17 9.51
N GLY A 382 12.79 9.24 8.70
CA GLY A 382 13.74 8.23 9.17
C GLY A 382 15.15 8.81 9.37
N ASP A 383 15.96 8.18 10.23
CA ASP A 383 17.33 8.58 10.58
C ASP A 383 18.22 9.01 9.40
N THR A 384 18.18 8.28 8.29
CA THR A 384 18.97 8.57 7.08
C THR A 384 18.45 9.85 6.42
N GLY A 385 17.13 10.01 6.32
CA GLY A 385 16.52 11.23 5.79
C GLY A 385 16.76 12.45 6.70
N ASP A 386 16.75 12.27 8.01
CA ASP A 386 17.10 13.32 8.99
C ASP A 386 18.57 13.72 8.86
N ALA A 387 19.47 12.75 8.74
CA ALA A 387 20.89 13.00 8.53
C ALA A 387 21.15 13.74 7.20
N LEU A 388 20.37 13.47 6.16
CA LEU A 388 20.41 14.19 4.87
C LEU A 388 19.68 15.55 4.90
N GLY A 389 18.98 15.89 6.00
CA GLY A 389 18.24 17.14 6.17
C GLY A 389 16.83 17.14 5.60
N TYR A 390 16.35 16.04 5.01
CA TYR A 390 15.12 16.05 4.23
C TYR A 390 13.87 16.47 4.99
N GLY A 391 13.68 15.92 6.19
CA GLY A 391 12.59 16.35 7.05
C GLY A 391 12.86 17.73 7.65
N SER A 392 14.09 17.99 8.10
CA SER A 392 14.41 19.22 8.84
C SER A 392 14.23 20.47 7.98
N ASP A 393 14.59 20.37 6.71
CA ASP A 393 14.54 21.49 5.76
C ASP A 393 13.08 21.82 5.42
N ILE A 394 12.21 20.80 5.25
CA ILE A 394 10.76 20.98 5.07
C ILE A 394 10.14 21.60 6.32
N HIS A 395 10.47 21.08 7.51
CA HIS A 395 9.96 21.62 8.77
C HIS A 395 10.40 23.08 8.99
N ALA A 396 11.65 23.41 8.68
CA ALA A 396 12.16 24.78 8.77
C ALA A 396 11.49 25.72 7.75
N SER A 397 11.25 25.25 6.52
CA SER A 397 10.57 26.02 5.47
C SER A 397 9.11 26.36 5.83
N LEU A 398 8.40 25.43 6.51
CA LEU A 398 7.05 25.66 7.05
C LEU A 398 7.07 26.60 8.26
N ALA A 399 8.02 26.42 9.19
CA ALA A 399 8.18 27.28 10.35
C ALA A 399 8.50 28.73 9.96
N ALA A 400 9.35 28.94 8.95
CA ALA A 400 9.67 30.27 8.40
C ALA A 400 8.44 30.99 7.82
N ARG A 401 7.39 30.24 7.47
CA ARG A 401 6.08 30.75 7.01
C ARG A 401 5.06 30.91 8.14
N GLY A 402 5.47 30.74 9.39
CA GLY A 402 4.62 30.88 10.58
C GLY A 402 3.92 29.60 11.05
N PHE A 403 4.15 28.46 10.38
CA PHE A 403 3.50 27.19 10.71
C PHE A 403 4.39 26.31 11.58
N ILE A 404 4.34 26.56 12.89
CA ILE A 404 5.08 25.77 13.89
C ILE A 404 4.32 24.46 14.14
N GLY A 405 5.02 23.35 13.97
CA GLY A 405 4.45 22.00 14.06
C GLY A 405 5.24 21.07 14.97
N TYR A 406 5.08 19.77 14.72
CA TYR A 406 5.82 18.72 15.40
C TYR A 406 6.80 18.04 14.45
N TYR A 407 8.05 17.86 14.90
CA TYR A 407 9.09 17.17 14.15
C TYR A 407 9.39 15.80 14.76
N PHE A 408 9.27 14.74 13.96
CA PHE A 408 9.42 13.35 14.42
C PHE A 408 10.51 12.61 13.64
N ALA A 409 11.70 12.52 14.21
CA ALA A 409 12.76 11.66 13.69
C ALA A 409 12.68 10.25 14.32
N HIS A 410 12.72 9.21 13.50
CA HIS A 410 12.61 7.81 13.96
C HIS A 410 13.69 6.91 13.35
N ALA A 411 13.92 5.74 13.94
CA ALA A 411 14.85 4.75 13.40
C ALA A 411 14.30 4.13 12.10
N SER A 412 15.17 3.86 11.14
CA SER A 412 14.79 3.25 9.85
C SER A 412 14.79 1.72 9.92
N GLY A 413 13.97 1.09 9.07
CA GLY A 413 13.94 -0.36 8.89
C GLY A 413 12.59 -0.99 9.24
N GLU A 414 12.31 -2.15 8.65
CA GLU A 414 11.02 -2.84 8.75
C GLU A 414 10.71 -3.30 10.19
N THR A 415 11.72 -3.62 11.01
CA THR A 415 11.56 -3.99 12.44
C THR A 415 11.05 -2.83 13.29
N TYR A 416 11.29 -1.59 12.87
CA TYR A 416 10.76 -0.40 13.53
C TYR A 416 9.36 -0.05 13.05
N LYS A 417 8.83 -0.67 11.99
CA LYS A 417 7.46 -0.44 11.50
C LYS A 417 6.43 -1.11 12.41
N ARG A 418 6.37 -0.68 13.66
CA ARG A 418 5.50 -1.20 14.73
C ARG A 418 4.90 -0.05 15.55
N PRO A 419 3.75 -0.26 16.22
CA PRO A 419 3.04 0.80 16.92
C PRO A 419 3.91 1.60 17.89
N ASP A 420 4.63 0.94 18.81
CA ASP A 420 5.43 1.60 19.84
C ASP A 420 6.58 2.48 19.32
N ALA A 421 7.03 2.24 18.09
CA ALA A 421 8.08 3.03 17.48
C ALA A 421 7.55 4.35 16.92
N PHE A 422 6.29 4.41 16.47
CA PHE A 422 5.69 5.56 15.79
C PHE A 422 4.60 6.28 16.60
N GLY A 423 3.87 5.58 17.47
CA GLY A 423 2.87 6.15 18.37
C GLY A 423 3.48 6.70 19.65
N LYS A 424 4.43 7.64 19.54
CA LYS A 424 5.06 8.24 20.72
C LYS A 424 4.04 9.10 21.51
N PRO A 425 4.00 9.04 22.85
CA PRO A 425 3.06 9.82 23.65
C PRO A 425 3.11 11.32 23.34
N GLU A 426 4.31 11.86 23.13
CA GLU A 426 4.53 13.29 22.83
C GLU A 426 3.95 13.69 21.48
N LEU A 427 4.08 12.81 20.46
CA LEU A 427 3.49 13.02 19.14
C LEU A 427 1.96 13.01 19.24
N LEU A 428 1.39 12.00 19.89
CA LEU A 428 -0.07 11.87 20.02
C LEU A 428 -0.66 13.04 20.83
N ALA A 429 0.04 13.47 21.90
CA ALA A 429 -0.33 14.65 22.68
C ALA A 429 -0.28 15.95 21.85
N ALA A 430 0.74 16.11 21.01
CA ALA A 430 0.85 17.25 20.10
C ALA A 430 -0.30 17.30 19.09
N ILE A 431 -0.65 16.16 18.48
CA ILE A 431 -1.79 16.05 17.56
C ILE A 431 -3.11 16.38 18.28
N ALA A 432 -3.33 15.79 19.46
CA ALA A 432 -4.55 16.04 20.24
C ALA A 432 -4.65 17.51 20.68
N GLY A 433 -3.54 18.10 21.14
CA GLY A 433 -3.47 19.51 21.50
C GLY A 433 -3.80 20.43 20.32
N ALA A 434 -3.20 20.19 19.16
CA ALA A 434 -3.47 20.95 17.94
C ALA A 434 -4.96 20.87 17.55
N LYS A 435 -5.55 19.67 17.55
CA LYS A 435 -6.98 19.48 17.25
C LYS A 435 -7.90 20.19 18.25
N ARG A 436 -7.60 20.13 19.55
CA ARG A 436 -8.37 20.88 20.58
C ARG A 436 -8.30 22.39 20.38
N ASN A 437 -7.19 22.89 19.85
CA ASN A 437 -7.02 24.30 19.50
C ASN A 437 -7.67 24.69 18.16
N GLY A 438 -8.39 23.77 17.51
CA GLY A 438 -9.04 24.01 16.22
C GLY A 438 -8.08 24.00 15.02
N LEU A 439 -6.83 23.57 15.21
CA LEU A 439 -5.87 23.45 14.12
C LEU A 439 -6.10 22.16 13.31
N ARG A 440 -5.82 22.27 12.01
CA ARG A 440 -5.87 21.19 11.05
C ARG A 440 -4.51 20.51 10.98
N VAL A 441 -4.42 19.33 11.59
CA VAL A 441 -3.21 18.52 11.59
C VAL A 441 -2.98 17.90 10.22
N VAL A 442 -1.80 18.14 9.66
CA VAL A 442 -1.33 17.53 8.41
C VAL A 442 -0.07 16.73 8.68
N VAL A 443 -0.15 15.42 8.44
CA VAL A 443 0.98 14.49 8.61
C VAL A 443 1.75 14.40 7.30
N LEU A 444 3.03 14.79 7.33
CA LEU A 444 3.97 14.68 6.22
C LEU A 444 4.92 13.51 6.46
N ALA A 445 4.80 12.45 5.65
CA ALA A 445 5.72 11.32 5.68
C ALA A 445 6.88 11.54 4.69
N VAL A 446 8.02 12.01 5.18
CA VAL A 446 9.24 12.24 4.40
C VAL A 446 10.13 11.00 4.49
N GLY A 447 10.09 10.10 3.50
CA GLY A 447 10.85 8.86 3.62
C GLY A 447 10.55 7.78 2.59
N GLY A 448 10.91 6.54 2.91
CA GLY A 448 10.51 5.35 2.16
C GLY A 448 9.20 4.74 2.68
N GLY A 449 8.80 3.59 2.12
CA GLY A 449 7.51 2.94 2.39
C GLY A 449 7.25 2.57 3.85
N VAL A 450 8.29 2.35 4.66
CA VAL A 450 8.15 2.15 6.11
C VAL A 450 7.54 3.40 6.79
N ASN A 451 8.11 4.58 6.51
CA ASN A 451 7.64 5.84 7.07
C ASN A 451 6.24 6.19 6.54
N GLY A 452 6.03 6.07 5.22
CA GLY A 452 4.72 6.31 4.58
C GLY A 452 3.61 5.44 5.16
N ASN A 453 3.86 4.13 5.33
CA ASN A 453 2.86 3.21 5.89
C ASN A 453 2.56 3.51 7.36
N ALA A 454 3.59 3.75 8.18
CA ALA A 454 3.44 3.97 9.61
C ALA A 454 2.79 5.34 9.92
N MET A 455 3.23 6.41 9.27
CA MET A 455 2.67 7.74 9.49
C MET A 455 1.31 7.91 8.81
N GLY A 456 1.07 7.22 7.69
CA GLY A 456 -0.27 7.10 7.12
C GLY A 456 -1.23 6.38 8.07
N MET A 457 -0.76 5.42 8.87
CA MET A 457 -1.55 4.82 9.94
C MET A 457 -1.84 5.79 11.08
N ILE A 458 -0.85 6.55 11.54
CA ILE A 458 -1.07 7.60 12.53
C ILE A 458 -2.12 8.59 12.01
N ALA A 459 -1.99 9.07 10.77
CA ALA A 459 -2.94 10.00 10.17
C ALA A 459 -4.36 9.40 10.06
N ALA A 460 -4.48 8.13 9.67
CA ALA A 460 -5.76 7.43 9.58
C ALA A 460 -6.45 7.26 10.94
N LEU A 461 -5.67 6.91 11.97
CA LEU A 461 -6.16 6.74 13.33
C LEU A 461 -6.61 8.08 13.91
N THR A 462 -5.80 9.11 13.78
CA THR A 462 -6.11 10.42 14.35
C THR A 462 -7.09 11.21 13.51
N GLY A 463 -7.46 10.76 12.30
CA GLY A 463 -8.27 11.54 11.36
C GLY A 463 -7.60 12.86 10.95
N SER A 464 -6.31 12.80 10.62
CA SER A 464 -5.49 13.94 10.17
C SER A 464 -5.27 13.87 8.67
N ASP A 465 -5.08 15.00 7.99
CA ASP A 465 -4.70 14.96 6.58
C ASP A 465 -3.32 14.34 6.42
N PHE A 466 -3.06 13.75 5.25
CA PHE A 466 -1.85 12.98 5.00
C PHE A 466 -1.21 13.39 3.68
N VAL A 467 0.11 13.57 3.68
CA VAL A 467 0.91 13.91 2.50
C VAL A 467 2.15 13.01 2.49
N GLU A 468 2.44 12.40 1.34
CA GLU A 468 3.64 11.57 1.16
C GLU A 468 4.70 12.36 0.41
N VAL A 469 5.92 12.36 0.96
CA VAL A 469 7.11 12.99 0.37
C VAL A 469 8.16 11.89 0.19
N PRO A 470 8.05 11.10 -0.88
CA PRO A 470 8.89 9.91 -1.03
C PRO A 470 10.36 10.27 -1.28
N THR A 471 11.25 9.60 -0.54
CA THR A 471 12.71 9.73 -0.66
C THR A 471 13.38 8.47 -1.20
N THR A 472 12.59 7.46 -1.57
CA THR A 472 13.07 6.22 -2.21
C THR A 472 12.26 5.94 -3.46
N LEU A 473 12.91 5.45 -4.50
CA LEU A 473 12.27 5.17 -5.79
C LEU A 473 11.14 4.14 -5.66
N MET A 474 11.37 3.06 -4.90
CA MET A 474 10.38 2.02 -4.62
C MET A 474 9.14 2.56 -3.88
N HIS A 475 9.32 3.52 -2.97
CA HIS A 475 8.16 4.13 -2.31
C HIS A 475 7.31 4.92 -3.31
N TYR A 476 7.94 5.68 -4.20
CA TYR A 476 7.24 6.55 -5.15
C TYR A 476 6.51 5.79 -6.27
N ASN A 477 7.09 4.72 -6.80
CA ASN A 477 6.43 3.98 -7.88
C ASN A 477 5.40 2.96 -7.38
N ASP A 478 5.63 2.36 -6.21
CA ASP A 478 4.80 1.27 -5.71
C ASP A 478 4.01 1.64 -4.44
N ALA A 479 4.66 1.96 -3.33
CA ALA A 479 3.92 2.10 -2.07
C ALA A 479 3.00 3.34 -2.00
N THR A 480 3.31 4.45 -2.68
CA THR A 480 2.42 5.63 -2.74
C THR A 480 1.22 5.42 -3.67
N THR A 481 1.28 4.48 -4.62
CA THR A 481 0.15 4.13 -5.50
C THR A 481 -0.81 3.15 -4.85
N SER A 482 -0.75 3.01 -3.52
CA SER A 482 -1.68 2.20 -2.74
C SER A 482 -2.22 3.02 -1.57
N ALA A 483 -3.50 2.85 -1.26
CA ALA A 483 -4.09 3.39 -0.03
C ALA A 483 -3.70 2.56 1.20
N LYS A 484 -2.94 1.45 1.04
CA LYS A 484 -2.58 0.56 2.13
C LYS A 484 -1.61 1.24 3.11
N LYS A 485 -2.02 1.42 4.37
CA LYS A 485 -1.16 1.90 5.47
C LYS A 485 -1.18 0.89 6.61
N ALA A 486 -0.01 0.50 7.12
CA ALA A 486 0.06 -0.55 8.14
C ALA A 486 1.36 -0.56 8.95
N PHE A 487 1.23 -1.09 10.16
CA PHE A 487 2.28 -1.64 10.99
C PHE A 487 2.45 -3.15 10.78
N SER A 488 3.65 -3.63 11.03
CA SER A 488 4.00 -5.04 11.14
C SER A 488 3.86 -5.49 12.61
N LEU A 489 3.54 -6.77 12.81
CA LEU A 489 3.55 -7.40 14.14
C LEU A 489 4.98 -7.81 14.46
N VAL A 490 5.59 -7.12 15.43
CA VAL A 490 6.97 -7.34 15.87
C VAL A 490 6.97 -7.72 17.35
N VAL A 491 7.49 -8.91 17.66
CA VAL A 491 7.59 -9.43 19.04
C VAL A 491 9.05 -9.78 19.30
N ASP A 492 9.61 -9.28 20.41
CA ASP A 492 11.02 -9.48 20.79
C ASP A 492 12.02 -9.15 19.66
N GLY A 493 11.73 -8.08 18.91
CA GLY A 493 12.53 -7.63 17.77
C GLY A 493 12.37 -8.49 16.50
N ARG A 494 11.51 -9.51 16.50
CA ARG A 494 11.24 -10.40 15.36
C ARG A 494 9.96 -10.00 14.66
N ILE A 495 10.00 -9.83 13.34
CA ILE A 495 8.80 -9.62 12.53
C ILE A 495 8.06 -10.96 12.42
N LEU A 496 6.92 -11.09 13.11
CA LEU A 496 6.07 -12.28 13.03
C LEU A 496 5.13 -12.23 11.82
N SER A 497 4.70 -11.02 11.43
CA SER A 497 3.85 -10.79 10.26
C SER A 497 4.00 -9.36 9.75
N LYS A 498 4.20 -9.20 8.44
CA LYS A 498 4.37 -7.89 7.80
C LYS A 498 3.01 -7.26 7.49
N ASN A 499 2.90 -5.93 7.66
CA ASN A 499 1.74 -5.14 7.23
C ASN A 499 0.38 -5.70 7.73
N ILE A 500 0.35 -6.28 8.92
CA ILE A 500 -0.84 -6.99 9.42
C ILE A 500 -1.76 -6.09 10.26
N LEU A 501 -1.31 -4.92 10.70
CA LEU A 501 -2.07 -3.99 11.53
C LEU A 501 -2.26 -2.66 10.79
N GLY A 502 -3.42 -2.38 10.19
CA GLY A 502 -3.51 -1.24 9.27
C GLY A 502 -4.89 -0.63 8.99
N ALA A 503 -4.94 0.24 7.97
CA ALA A 503 -6.11 0.88 7.37
C ALA A 503 -5.88 1.15 5.86
N PHE A 504 -6.96 1.43 5.12
CA PHE A 504 -6.87 2.09 3.82
C PHE A 504 -7.05 3.60 4.01
N TYR A 505 -6.05 4.39 3.64
CA TYR A 505 -6.02 5.83 3.83
C TYR A 505 -5.32 6.55 2.67
N LEU A 506 -6.04 7.46 2.00
CA LEU A 506 -5.48 8.22 0.87
C LEU A 506 -4.66 9.42 1.33
N PRO A 507 -3.49 9.67 0.72
CA PRO A 507 -2.86 10.98 0.81
C PRO A 507 -3.67 12.05 0.05
N ARG A 508 -3.60 13.29 0.52
CA ARG A 508 -4.07 14.49 -0.20
C ARG A 508 -3.14 14.85 -1.36
N LEU A 509 -1.86 14.49 -1.26
CA LEU A 509 -0.80 14.74 -2.25
C LEU A 509 0.34 13.73 -2.05
N VAL A 510 0.94 13.29 -3.15
CA VAL A 510 2.27 12.68 -3.19
C VAL A 510 3.22 13.64 -3.90
N PHE A 511 4.24 14.15 -3.22
CA PHE A 511 5.16 15.15 -3.77
C PHE A 511 6.61 14.64 -3.72
N CYS A 512 7.13 14.22 -4.87
CA CYS A 512 8.46 13.66 -5.02
C CYS A 512 9.45 14.70 -5.53
N ILE A 513 10.43 15.09 -4.72
CA ILE A 513 11.55 15.93 -5.16
C ILE A 513 12.62 15.01 -5.75
N ARG A 514 12.79 15.00 -7.09
CA ARG A 514 13.65 14.01 -7.77
C ARG A 514 15.10 14.01 -7.25
N GLU A 515 15.66 15.16 -6.92
CA GLU A 515 17.06 15.29 -6.53
C GLU A 515 17.42 14.48 -5.26
N VAL A 516 16.44 14.05 -4.46
CA VAL A 516 16.67 13.13 -3.33
C VAL A 516 17.14 11.76 -3.78
N PHE A 517 16.87 11.36 -5.03
CA PHE A 517 17.31 10.07 -5.56
C PHE A 517 18.83 10.01 -5.82
N LEU A 518 19.50 11.16 -5.83
CA LEU A 518 20.96 11.25 -5.98
C LEU A 518 21.72 10.80 -4.74
N THR A 519 21.06 10.62 -3.59
CA THR A 519 21.70 10.11 -2.36
C THR A 519 21.18 8.73 -1.97
N LEU A 520 20.58 7.98 -2.91
CA LEU A 520 20.16 6.60 -2.65
C LEU A 520 21.35 5.67 -2.39
N SER A 521 21.12 4.52 -1.79
CA SER A 521 22.07 3.41 -1.92
C SER A 521 21.83 2.69 -3.24
N SER A 522 22.85 2.00 -3.76
CA SER A 522 22.66 1.13 -4.93
C SER A 522 21.61 0.06 -4.66
N CYS A 523 21.54 -0.46 -3.43
CA CYS A 523 20.51 -1.43 -3.01
C CYS A 523 19.09 -0.86 -3.17
N SER A 524 18.85 0.41 -2.84
CA SER A 524 17.55 1.05 -3.03
C SER A 524 17.14 1.17 -4.50
N VAL A 525 18.08 1.39 -5.42
CA VAL A 525 17.79 1.42 -6.86
C VAL A 525 17.46 0.02 -7.37
N HIS A 526 18.23 -1.00 -6.99
CA HIS A 526 17.93 -2.39 -7.35
C HIS A 526 16.59 -2.87 -6.76
N ALA A 527 16.24 -2.44 -5.55
CA ALA A 527 14.95 -2.75 -4.95
C ALA A 527 13.79 -2.23 -5.80
N ALA A 528 13.87 -1.00 -6.30
CA ALA A 528 12.86 -0.43 -7.18
C ALA A 528 12.76 -1.18 -8.51
N VAL A 529 13.89 -1.61 -9.07
CA VAL A 529 13.92 -2.42 -10.30
C VAL A 529 13.37 -3.82 -10.06
N GLY A 530 13.59 -4.43 -8.90
CA GLY A 530 13.02 -5.75 -8.58
C GLY A 530 11.49 -5.73 -8.55
N GLU A 531 10.89 -4.69 -7.97
CA GLU A 531 9.44 -4.46 -8.05
C GLU A 531 8.96 -4.16 -9.47
N ALA A 532 9.73 -3.37 -10.22
CA ALA A 532 9.43 -3.13 -11.62
C ALA A 532 9.46 -4.44 -12.42
N ALA A 533 10.46 -5.30 -12.23
CA ALA A 533 10.62 -6.57 -12.92
C ALA A 533 9.47 -7.54 -12.63
N LYS A 534 8.96 -7.56 -11.40
CA LYS A 534 7.71 -8.27 -11.09
C LYS A 534 6.57 -7.75 -11.97
N THR A 535 6.36 -6.43 -12.02
CA THR A 535 5.32 -5.81 -12.85
C THR A 535 5.52 -6.15 -14.34
N MET A 536 6.76 -6.10 -14.84
CA MET A 536 7.11 -6.49 -16.21
C MET A 536 6.83 -7.98 -16.50
N GLY A 537 7.00 -8.85 -15.50
CA GLY A 537 6.77 -10.28 -15.64
C GLY A 537 5.28 -10.65 -15.79
N VAL A 538 4.40 -9.90 -15.11
CA VAL A 538 2.96 -10.18 -15.08
C VAL A 538 2.12 -9.35 -16.05
N LEU A 539 2.67 -8.27 -16.58
CA LEU A 539 1.98 -7.39 -17.52
C LEU A 539 2.39 -7.66 -18.96
N GLY A 540 1.37 -7.67 -19.81
CA GLY A 540 1.47 -7.74 -21.26
C GLY A 540 1.87 -6.42 -21.91
N ARG A 541 2.34 -6.49 -23.15
CA ARG A 541 2.63 -5.32 -23.96
C ARG A 541 1.33 -4.60 -24.33
N ALA A 542 1.09 -3.45 -23.71
CA ALA A 542 -0.12 -2.65 -23.91
C ALA A 542 -0.42 -2.29 -25.39
N SER A 543 0.63 -2.19 -26.22
CA SER A 543 0.53 -1.85 -27.63
C SER A 543 0.39 -3.05 -28.58
N SER A 544 0.37 -4.30 -28.07
CA SER A 544 0.08 -5.49 -28.89
C SER A 544 -1.42 -5.54 -29.25
N ALA A 545 -1.78 -6.29 -30.30
CA ALA A 545 -3.19 -6.48 -30.66
C ALA A 545 -3.99 -7.12 -29.51
N GLN A 546 -3.42 -8.14 -28.85
CA GLN A 546 -4.04 -8.79 -27.71
C GLN A 546 -4.12 -7.85 -26.50
N GLY A 547 -3.07 -7.10 -26.21
CA GLY A 547 -3.01 -6.12 -25.12
C GLY A 547 -4.04 -5.00 -25.27
N GLN A 548 -4.32 -4.54 -26.50
CA GLN A 548 -5.38 -3.56 -26.76
C GLN A 548 -6.79 -4.12 -26.53
N VAL A 549 -7.02 -5.39 -26.90
CA VAL A 549 -8.29 -6.09 -26.65
C VAL A 549 -8.49 -6.32 -25.15
N ASP A 550 -7.45 -6.81 -24.48
CA ASP A 550 -7.48 -7.21 -23.08
C ASP A 550 -7.45 -6.02 -22.11
N PHE A 551 -7.03 -4.84 -22.58
CA PHE A 551 -6.94 -3.61 -21.77
C PHE A 551 -8.24 -3.32 -21.01
N HIS A 552 -9.38 -3.59 -21.64
CA HIS A 552 -10.71 -3.36 -21.08
C HIS A 552 -11.41 -4.63 -20.58
N ASP A 553 -11.01 -5.83 -21.03
CA ASP A 553 -11.57 -7.10 -20.58
C ASP A 553 -10.77 -7.67 -19.41
N VAL A 554 -10.82 -6.99 -18.28
CA VAL A 554 -10.02 -7.36 -17.13
C VAL A 554 -10.39 -8.78 -16.60
N LEU A 555 -11.61 -9.29 -16.89
CA LEU A 555 -12.11 -10.63 -16.47
C LEU A 555 -11.67 -11.78 -17.38
N GLY A 556 -11.57 -11.53 -18.68
CA GLY A 556 -11.18 -12.49 -19.71
C GLY A 556 -9.76 -12.32 -20.24
N ALA A 557 -9.08 -11.24 -19.87
CA ALA A 557 -7.74 -10.88 -20.33
C ALA A 557 -6.68 -11.96 -20.11
N CYS A 558 -5.88 -12.18 -21.13
CA CYS A 558 -4.66 -12.97 -21.06
C CYS A 558 -3.43 -12.07 -20.90
N GLU A 559 -3.52 -10.79 -21.26
CA GLU A 559 -2.48 -9.76 -21.14
C GLU A 559 -2.98 -8.49 -20.41
N PHE A 560 -2.13 -7.85 -19.61
CA PHE A 560 -2.50 -6.64 -18.87
C PHE A 560 -1.48 -5.52 -19.12
N ALA A 561 -1.91 -4.30 -19.42
CA ALA A 561 -1.05 -3.27 -20.00
C ALA A 561 0.02 -2.62 -19.09
N SER A 562 1.28 -2.79 -19.49
CA SER A 562 2.36 -1.79 -19.34
C SER A 562 3.33 -1.96 -20.52
N ASP A 563 3.94 -0.89 -21.02
CA ASP A 563 5.00 -1.02 -22.02
C ASP A 563 6.35 -1.20 -21.32
N PHE A 564 6.54 -2.38 -20.72
CA PHE A 564 7.77 -2.73 -20.04
C PHE A 564 9.01 -2.69 -20.96
N THR A 565 8.83 -2.69 -22.28
CA THR A 565 9.95 -2.48 -23.21
C THR A 565 10.56 -1.09 -23.08
N ARG A 566 9.78 -0.08 -22.65
CA ARG A 566 10.31 1.24 -22.28
C ARG A 566 11.28 1.12 -21.11
N ILE A 567 10.92 0.39 -20.05
CA ILE A 567 11.79 0.16 -18.88
C ILE A 567 13.08 -0.53 -19.31
N VAL A 568 12.99 -1.59 -20.12
CA VAL A 568 14.17 -2.32 -20.64
C VAL A 568 15.16 -1.38 -21.34
N ARG A 569 14.68 -0.47 -22.20
CA ARG A 569 15.55 0.48 -22.93
C ARG A 569 16.29 1.47 -22.02
N THR A 570 15.84 1.65 -20.78
CA THR A 570 16.48 2.58 -19.82
C THR A 570 17.60 1.96 -18.98
N ALA A 571 17.96 0.68 -19.22
CA ALA A 571 19.05 0.01 -18.52
C ALA A 571 20.38 0.80 -18.50
N PRO A 572 20.83 1.46 -19.58
CA PRO A 572 22.04 2.29 -19.52
C PRO A 572 21.93 3.44 -18.50
N GLY A 573 20.76 4.06 -18.39
CA GLY A 573 20.48 5.11 -17.42
C GLY A 573 20.52 4.61 -15.98
N PHE A 574 19.99 3.41 -15.73
CA PHE A 574 20.14 2.72 -14.46
C PHE A 574 21.61 2.49 -14.09
N GLU A 575 22.42 2.00 -15.02
CA GLU A 575 23.85 1.74 -14.76
C GLU A 575 24.59 3.03 -14.41
N GLN A 576 24.32 4.12 -15.15
CA GLN A 576 24.90 5.43 -14.87
C GLN A 576 24.53 5.93 -13.46
N LEU A 577 23.28 5.71 -13.03
CA LEU A 577 22.87 6.05 -11.67
C LEU A 577 23.62 5.22 -10.64
N VAL A 578 23.72 3.91 -10.81
CA VAL A 578 24.46 3.03 -9.87
C VAL A 578 25.94 3.42 -9.78
N LEU A 579 26.58 3.71 -10.91
CA LEU A 579 27.96 4.18 -10.95
C LEU A 579 28.14 5.51 -10.21
N PHE A 580 27.23 6.48 -10.44
CA PHE A 580 27.23 7.75 -9.73
C PHE A 580 27.07 7.57 -8.21
N LEU A 581 26.13 6.73 -7.77
CA LEU A 581 25.89 6.46 -6.35
C LEU A 581 27.10 5.78 -5.68
N ARG A 582 27.78 4.87 -6.38
CA ARG A 582 29.01 4.24 -5.87
C ARG A 582 30.16 5.25 -5.78
N LYS A 583 30.33 6.10 -6.81
CA LYS A 583 31.36 7.16 -6.82
C LYS A 583 31.18 8.15 -5.66
N THR A 584 29.95 8.45 -5.28
CA THR A 584 29.62 9.45 -4.24
C THR A 584 29.39 8.85 -2.85
N LEU A 585 29.64 7.55 -2.65
CA LEU A 585 29.35 6.85 -1.41
C LEU A 585 30.10 7.42 -0.20
N ALA A 586 31.39 7.70 -0.35
CA ALA A 586 32.21 8.28 0.72
C ALA A 586 31.71 9.68 1.13
N LEU A 587 31.42 10.52 0.14
CA LEU A 587 30.87 11.86 0.36
C LEU A 587 29.50 11.79 1.07
N LYS A 588 28.64 10.84 0.69
CA LYS A 588 27.37 10.58 1.38
C LYS A 588 27.59 10.20 2.85
N ALA A 589 28.57 9.35 3.15
CA ALA A 589 28.87 8.96 4.53
C ALA A 589 29.31 10.17 5.38
N GLU A 590 30.08 11.10 4.81
CA GLU A 590 30.45 12.37 5.47
C GLU A 590 29.24 13.28 5.71
N ILE A 591 28.33 13.39 4.73
CA ILE A 591 27.07 14.14 4.87
C ILE A 591 26.26 13.58 6.03
N GLU A 592 26.07 12.26 6.08
CA GLU A 592 25.31 11.62 7.15
C GLU A 592 25.98 11.79 8.52
N ALA A 593 27.31 11.77 8.58
CA ALA A 593 28.04 12.05 9.82
C ALA A 593 27.83 13.50 10.30
N ALA A 594 27.90 14.48 9.40
CA ALA A 594 27.58 15.87 9.72
C ALA A 594 26.11 16.02 10.15
N GLY A 595 25.18 15.35 9.48
CA GLY A 595 23.76 15.32 9.84
C GLY A 595 23.48 14.72 11.21
N ARG A 596 24.17 13.63 11.59
CA ARG A 596 24.09 13.07 12.94
C ARG A 596 24.59 14.06 14.00
N ALA A 597 25.62 14.86 13.69
CA ALA A 597 26.08 15.92 14.59
C ALA A 597 25.03 17.05 14.72
N VAL A 598 24.37 17.46 13.63
CA VAL A 598 23.24 18.40 13.65
C VAL A 598 22.12 17.87 14.55
N ARG A 599 21.74 16.60 14.39
CA ARG A 599 20.75 15.95 15.26
C ARG A 599 21.17 15.99 16.73
N GLY A 600 22.43 15.68 17.04
CA GLY A 600 22.94 15.74 18.41
C GLY A 600 22.82 17.14 19.04
N GLN A 601 23.04 18.20 18.26
CA GLN A 601 22.84 19.59 18.71
C GLN A 601 21.36 19.90 18.98
N ARG A 602 20.46 19.46 18.08
CA ARG A 602 19.01 19.62 18.22
C ARG A 602 18.45 18.88 19.44
N ASP A 603 18.87 17.63 19.65
CA ASP A 603 18.34 16.78 20.71
C ASP A 603 18.98 17.10 22.09
N GLY A 604 20.21 17.65 22.11
CA GLY A 604 21.01 17.89 23.33
C GLY A 604 20.95 19.29 23.94
N GLY A 605 20.26 20.26 23.34
CA GLY A 605 20.06 21.61 23.89
C GLY A 605 21.33 22.46 24.11
N ALA A 606 22.48 22.05 23.58
CA ALA A 606 23.76 22.71 23.82
C ALA A 606 23.98 23.91 22.89
N ALA A 607 24.42 25.04 23.46
CA ALA A 607 24.93 26.17 22.71
C ALA A 607 26.19 25.75 21.93
N ALA A 608 26.20 25.98 20.62
CA ALA A 608 27.36 25.76 19.78
C ALA A 608 28.51 26.67 20.26
N ALA A 609 29.58 26.06 20.77
CA ALA A 609 30.83 26.76 21.06
C ALA A 609 31.92 26.33 20.08
N SER A 610 32.69 27.33 19.64
CA SER A 610 34.04 27.33 19.05
C SER A 610 34.20 27.50 17.53
N ASP A 611 35.30 28.18 17.20
CA ASP A 611 35.69 28.84 15.96
C ASP A 611 35.95 27.89 14.77
N GLY A 612 34.88 27.38 14.14
CA GLY A 612 34.93 26.58 12.93
C GLY A 612 33.57 26.50 12.19
N GLU A 613 33.55 25.91 11.00
CA GLU A 613 32.32 25.68 10.23
C GLU A 613 31.32 24.82 11.02
N GLY A 614 30.08 25.29 11.17
CA GLY A 614 29.05 24.58 11.92
C GLY A 614 28.62 23.27 11.23
N ALA A 615 28.14 22.28 12.00
CA ALA A 615 27.72 20.97 11.45
C ALA A 615 26.64 21.10 10.35
N GLN A 616 25.74 22.08 10.48
CA GLN A 616 24.71 22.38 9.49
C GLN A 616 25.30 22.94 8.18
N GLU A 617 26.24 23.87 8.28
CA GLU A 617 26.94 24.48 7.13
C GLU A 617 27.76 23.41 6.40
N LYS A 618 28.51 22.60 7.14
CA LYS A 618 29.27 21.47 6.60
C LYS A 618 28.36 20.50 5.84
N ARG A 619 27.23 20.10 6.43
CA ARG A 619 26.24 19.23 5.77
C ARG A 619 25.75 19.85 4.46
N GLY A 620 25.39 21.14 4.48
CA GLY A 620 24.92 21.89 3.32
C GLY A 620 25.96 21.89 2.19
N ARG A 621 27.20 22.28 2.49
CA ARG A 621 28.31 22.30 1.50
C ARG A 621 28.54 20.92 0.87
N LEU A 622 28.60 19.86 1.67
CA LEU A 622 28.84 18.51 1.16
C LEU A 622 27.66 18.01 0.28
N LEU A 623 26.42 18.36 0.61
CA LEU A 623 25.25 18.07 -0.24
C LEU A 623 25.31 18.82 -1.57
N GLU A 624 25.73 20.08 -1.56
CA GLU A 624 25.95 20.87 -2.79
C GLU A 624 27.07 20.28 -3.65
N GLU A 625 28.14 19.79 -3.04
CA GLU A 625 29.22 19.08 -3.71
C GLU A 625 28.71 17.79 -4.36
N LEU A 626 27.99 16.94 -3.61
CA LEU A 626 27.44 15.68 -4.11
C LEU A 626 26.48 15.90 -5.29
N ARG A 627 25.57 16.88 -5.16
CA ARG A 627 24.66 17.25 -6.26
C ARG A 627 25.45 17.86 -7.42
N GLY A 628 26.52 18.61 -7.13
CA GLY A 628 27.46 19.14 -8.10
C GLY A 628 28.07 18.06 -9.00
N GLU A 629 28.46 16.92 -8.43
CA GLU A 629 28.98 15.76 -9.18
C GLU A 629 27.96 15.23 -10.19
N PHE A 630 26.67 15.24 -9.85
CA PHE A 630 25.62 14.87 -10.81
C PHE A 630 25.50 15.93 -11.90
N HIS A 631 25.28 17.20 -11.53
CA HIS A 631 24.89 18.26 -12.47
C HIS A 631 26.02 18.78 -13.34
N ARG A 632 27.25 18.80 -12.82
CA ARG A 632 28.44 19.31 -13.52
C ARG A 632 29.43 18.20 -13.88
N GLY A 633 29.51 17.16 -13.05
CA GLY A 633 30.48 16.06 -13.23
C GLY A 633 30.06 14.99 -14.24
N LEU A 634 28.75 14.75 -14.43
CA LEU A 634 28.25 13.81 -15.44
C LEU A 634 27.99 14.50 -16.79
N SER A 635 28.28 13.78 -17.88
CA SER A 635 27.96 14.24 -19.24
C SER A 635 26.45 14.49 -19.39
N GLY A 636 26.08 15.39 -20.31
CA GLY A 636 24.67 15.68 -20.58
C GLY A 636 23.89 14.43 -21.00
N GLU A 637 24.52 13.50 -21.72
CA GLU A 637 23.93 12.22 -22.11
C GLU A 637 23.69 11.29 -20.92
N ALA A 638 24.67 11.11 -20.04
CA ALA A 638 24.52 10.28 -18.84
C ALA A 638 23.41 10.81 -17.93
N ARG A 639 23.34 12.14 -17.73
CA ARG A 639 22.27 12.77 -16.96
C ARG A 639 20.89 12.56 -17.57
N ARG A 640 20.76 12.68 -18.90
CA ARG A 640 19.49 12.39 -19.60
C ARG A 640 19.10 10.93 -19.42
N GLY A 641 20.03 9.99 -19.59
CA GLY A 641 19.77 8.57 -19.38
C GLY A 641 19.29 8.26 -17.96
N VAL A 642 19.95 8.81 -16.92
CA VAL A 642 19.50 8.65 -15.53
C VAL A 642 18.10 9.23 -15.32
N THR A 643 17.85 10.41 -15.88
CA THR A 643 16.55 11.08 -15.77
C THR A 643 15.45 10.28 -16.46
N GLU A 644 15.73 9.77 -17.65
CA GLU A 644 14.83 8.92 -18.41
C GLU A 644 14.52 7.62 -17.65
N PHE A 645 15.52 6.94 -17.10
CA PHE A 645 15.32 5.75 -16.26
C PHE A 645 14.38 6.05 -15.09
N LEU A 646 14.68 7.10 -14.31
CA LEU A 646 13.87 7.48 -13.15
C LEU A 646 12.43 7.83 -13.53
N THR A 647 12.21 8.47 -14.67
CA THR A 647 10.87 8.83 -15.14
C THR A 647 10.11 7.61 -15.65
N VAL A 648 10.70 6.85 -16.58
CA VAL A 648 10.03 5.73 -17.26
C VAL A 648 9.70 4.60 -16.30
N VAL A 649 10.61 4.22 -15.41
CA VAL A 649 10.33 3.15 -14.44
C VAL A 649 9.16 3.51 -13.52
N ASN A 650 9.03 4.78 -13.15
CA ASN A 650 7.94 5.25 -12.30
C ASN A 650 6.63 5.30 -13.08
N GLU A 651 6.63 5.93 -14.26
CA GLU A 651 5.42 6.04 -15.10
C GLU A 651 4.81 4.68 -15.41
N GLU A 652 5.63 3.72 -15.84
CA GLU A 652 5.15 2.41 -16.24
C GLU A 652 4.60 1.59 -15.07
N VAL A 653 5.27 1.62 -13.91
CA VAL A 653 4.79 0.94 -12.70
C VAL A 653 3.53 1.62 -12.13
N ILE A 654 3.46 2.95 -12.15
CA ILE A 654 2.27 3.68 -11.72
C ILE A 654 1.09 3.35 -12.66
N ARG A 655 1.28 3.44 -13.99
CA ARG A 655 0.23 3.14 -14.98
C ARG A 655 -0.28 1.70 -14.87
N ALA A 656 0.63 0.75 -14.69
CA ALA A 656 0.33 -0.65 -14.42
C ALA A 656 -0.65 -0.80 -13.24
N LYS A 657 -0.35 -0.16 -12.11
CA LYS A 657 -1.20 -0.23 -10.92
C LYS A 657 -2.53 0.50 -11.11
N ALA A 658 -2.54 1.59 -11.87
CA ALA A 658 -3.75 2.39 -12.12
C ALA A 658 -4.86 1.53 -12.73
N MET A 659 -4.52 0.60 -13.64
CA MET A 659 -5.49 -0.28 -14.31
C MET A 659 -6.43 -0.99 -13.34
N PHE A 660 -5.91 -1.45 -12.22
CA PHE A 660 -6.68 -2.18 -11.23
C PHE A 660 -7.19 -1.23 -10.14
N LEU A 661 -6.30 -0.42 -9.57
CA LEU A 661 -6.59 0.34 -8.36
C LEU A 661 -7.51 1.53 -8.61
N ALA A 662 -7.49 2.12 -9.81
CA ALA A 662 -8.29 3.28 -10.11
C ALA A 662 -9.79 3.01 -10.02
N TYR A 663 -10.25 1.82 -10.43
CA TYR A 663 -11.70 1.57 -10.56
C TYR A 663 -12.16 0.18 -10.15
N SER A 664 -11.36 -0.87 -10.41
CA SER A 664 -11.85 -2.26 -10.34
C SER A 664 -11.50 -2.97 -9.02
N ASP A 665 -10.35 -2.67 -8.44
CA ASP A 665 -9.83 -3.33 -7.24
C ASP A 665 -9.01 -2.39 -6.33
N PRO A 666 -9.60 -1.28 -5.83
CA PRO A 666 -8.89 -0.28 -5.01
C PRO A 666 -8.39 -0.80 -3.66
N PHE A 667 -8.81 -2.01 -3.28
CA PHE A 667 -8.44 -2.67 -2.03
C PHE A 667 -7.47 -3.84 -2.24
N GLU A 668 -7.09 -4.13 -3.48
CA GLU A 668 -6.16 -5.20 -3.80
C GLU A 668 -6.60 -6.58 -3.30
N LYS A 669 -7.91 -6.86 -3.43
CA LYS A 669 -8.52 -8.11 -2.95
C LYS A 669 -8.65 -9.18 -4.03
N TYR A 670 -8.61 -8.78 -5.30
CA TYR A 670 -8.93 -9.64 -6.42
C TYR A 670 -7.79 -9.67 -7.43
N ARG A 671 -7.77 -8.74 -8.38
CA ARG A 671 -6.80 -8.74 -9.47
C ARG A 671 -5.53 -8.00 -9.16
N ALA A 672 -5.59 -7.00 -8.29
CA ALA A 672 -4.37 -6.35 -7.85
C ALA A 672 -3.50 -7.26 -6.99
N LEU A 673 -3.99 -8.45 -6.57
CA LEU A 673 -3.11 -9.53 -6.09
C LEU A 673 -2.09 -9.98 -7.14
N LEU A 674 -2.25 -9.65 -8.43
CA LEU A 674 -1.21 -9.82 -9.45
C LEU A 674 0.11 -9.14 -9.07
N PHE A 675 0.03 -8.03 -8.33
CA PHE A 675 1.22 -7.35 -7.84
C PHE A 675 1.94 -8.09 -6.71
N GLU A 676 1.42 -9.23 -6.28
CA GLU A 676 2.07 -10.15 -5.34
C GLU A 676 2.83 -11.29 -6.05
N TYR A 677 3.00 -11.24 -7.38
CA TYR A 677 3.83 -12.19 -8.11
C TYR A 677 5.24 -12.26 -7.49
N ALA A 678 5.80 -13.47 -7.39
CA ALA A 678 7.09 -13.76 -6.75
C ALA A 678 7.21 -13.42 -5.25
N HIS A 679 6.21 -12.77 -4.64
CA HIS A 679 6.29 -12.37 -3.23
C HIS A 679 6.25 -13.57 -2.27
N THR A 680 5.71 -14.72 -2.69
CA THR A 680 5.62 -15.93 -1.85
C THR A 680 7.00 -16.36 -1.35
N LEU A 681 7.94 -16.65 -2.27
CA LEU A 681 9.33 -16.98 -1.91
C LEU A 681 10.14 -15.74 -1.50
N GLY A 682 9.91 -14.58 -2.13
CA GLY A 682 10.61 -13.34 -1.80
C GLY A 682 10.42 -12.93 -0.33
N HIS A 683 9.19 -12.97 0.17
CA HIS A 683 8.88 -12.75 1.58
C HIS A 683 9.47 -13.82 2.49
N GLY A 684 9.47 -15.09 2.04
CA GLY A 684 10.08 -16.18 2.80
C GLY A 684 11.56 -15.95 3.07
N VAL A 685 12.32 -15.57 2.05
CA VAL A 685 13.75 -15.23 2.17
C VAL A 685 13.96 -13.97 3.00
N GLU A 686 13.20 -12.90 2.73
CA GLU A 686 13.28 -11.66 3.49
C GLU A 686 13.07 -11.89 4.99
N ALA A 687 12.05 -12.65 5.37
CA ALA A 687 11.73 -12.95 6.76
C ALA A 687 12.79 -13.84 7.42
N PHE A 688 13.25 -14.89 6.74
CA PHE A 688 14.29 -15.78 7.26
C PHE A 688 15.62 -15.02 7.49
N MET A 689 16.04 -14.23 6.49
CA MET A 689 17.30 -13.50 6.56
C MET A 689 17.27 -12.38 7.59
N ASN A 690 16.10 -11.79 7.89
CA ASN A 690 16.00 -10.80 8.97
C ASN A 690 16.43 -11.36 10.34
N ASP A 691 16.12 -12.63 10.63
CA ASP A 691 16.62 -13.31 11.83
C ASP A 691 18.14 -13.55 11.76
N GLN A 692 18.66 -13.86 10.58
CA GLN A 692 20.10 -14.06 10.37
C GLN A 692 20.89 -12.76 10.52
N TYR A 693 20.39 -11.63 10.03
CA TYR A 693 21.04 -10.33 10.23
C TYR A 693 21.16 -9.98 11.71
N ARG A 694 20.14 -10.26 12.53
CA ARG A 694 20.22 -10.07 13.99
C ARG A 694 21.26 -10.99 14.65
N ARG A 695 21.37 -12.25 14.18
CA ARG A 695 22.43 -13.15 14.65
C ARG A 695 23.82 -12.62 14.27
N ALA A 696 23.96 -12.07 13.06
CA ALA A 696 25.19 -11.45 12.60
C ALA A 696 25.55 -10.22 13.44
N GLU A 697 24.60 -9.31 13.70
CA GLU A 697 24.79 -8.17 14.59
C GLU A 697 25.25 -8.61 16.00
N ALA A 698 24.57 -9.61 16.59
CA ALA A 698 24.93 -10.14 17.90
C ALA A 698 26.31 -10.82 17.94
N ALA A 699 26.76 -11.36 16.80
CA ALA A 699 28.07 -11.97 16.62
C ALA A 699 29.16 -10.99 16.15
N GLY A 700 28.82 -9.73 15.84
CA GLY A 700 29.74 -8.75 15.26
C GLY A 700 30.19 -9.08 13.83
N ILE A 701 29.39 -9.86 13.09
CA ILE A 701 29.64 -10.23 11.69
C ILE A 701 29.11 -9.13 10.78
N ASP A 702 29.94 -8.63 9.86
CA ASP A 702 29.48 -7.68 8.84
C ASP A 702 28.65 -8.39 7.78
N TYR A 703 27.41 -7.94 7.61
CA TYR A 703 26.49 -8.44 6.61
C TYR A 703 26.14 -7.38 5.55
N SER A 704 26.87 -6.28 5.47
CA SER A 704 26.62 -5.16 4.55
C SER A 704 26.42 -5.60 3.10
N GLN A 705 27.25 -6.53 2.60
CA GLN A 705 27.16 -7.11 1.26
C GLN A 705 26.02 -8.13 1.11
N ALA A 706 25.64 -8.80 2.20
CA ALA A 706 24.55 -9.76 2.24
C ALA A 706 23.19 -9.08 2.36
N PHE A 707 23.13 -7.82 2.83
CA PHE A 707 21.87 -7.13 3.05
C PHE A 707 21.04 -7.04 1.76
N ARG A 708 19.77 -7.44 1.86
CA ARG A 708 18.79 -7.36 0.76
C ARG A 708 17.56 -6.62 1.25
N LEU A 709 17.19 -5.56 0.52
CA LEU A 709 15.91 -4.88 0.69
C LEU A 709 14.78 -5.72 0.09
N HIS A 710 13.54 -5.43 0.50
CA HIS A 710 12.33 -6.10 0.03
C HIS A 710 12.30 -6.34 -1.48
N GLY A 711 12.42 -5.27 -2.28
CA GLY A 711 12.40 -5.39 -3.74
C GLY A 711 13.56 -6.21 -4.34
N GLN A 712 14.72 -6.30 -3.67
CA GLN A 712 15.81 -7.18 -4.11
C GLN A 712 15.44 -8.66 -3.90
N CYS A 713 14.81 -8.99 -2.76
CA CYS A 713 14.27 -10.32 -2.50
C CYS A 713 13.18 -10.69 -3.52
N VAL A 714 12.29 -9.74 -3.84
CA VAL A 714 11.25 -9.93 -4.87
C VAL A 714 11.88 -10.14 -6.25
N GLY A 715 12.85 -9.31 -6.65
CA GLY A 715 13.55 -9.45 -7.93
C GLY A 715 14.25 -10.80 -8.10
N MET A 716 14.92 -11.30 -7.05
CA MET A 716 15.46 -12.67 -7.04
C MET A 716 14.34 -13.70 -7.22
N ALA A 717 13.26 -13.57 -6.47
CA ALA A 717 12.14 -14.50 -6.52
C ALA A 717 11.38 -14.50 -7.87
N VAL A 718 11.42 -13.40 -8.64
CA VAL A 718 10.88 -13.38 -10.02
C VAL A 718 11.59 -14.42 -10.88
N THR A 719 12.93 -14.53 -10.78
CA THR A 719 13.69 -15.54 -11.52
C THR A 719 13.30 -16.96 -11.10
N TRP A 720 13.03 -17.19 -9.82
CA TRP A 720 12.62 -18.48 -9.26
C TRP A 720 11.20 -18.86 -9.68
N ALA A 721 10.27 -17.90 -9.69
CA ALA A 721 8.91 -18.11 -10.18
C ALA A 721 8.90 -18.45 -11.68
N GLY A 722 9.79 -17.83 -12.47
CA GLY A 722 10.02 -18.21 -13.86
C GLY A 722 10.53 -19.64 -14.02
N GLU A 723 11.44 -20.10 -13.14
CA GLU A 723 11.92 -21.49 -13.13
C GLU A 723 10.83 -22.48 -12.73
N MET A 724 10.04 -22.19 -11.69
CA MET A 724 8.90 -23.04 -11.31
C MET A 724 7.89 -23.15 -12.46
N SER A 725 7.64 -22.05 -13.17
CA SER A 725 6.78 -22.05 -14.36
C SER A 725 7.35 -22.93 -15.49
N ARG A 726 8.66 -22.94 -15.67
CA ARG A 726 9.35 -23.81 -16.62
C ARG A 726 9.29 -25.28 -16.21
N GLU A 727 9.52 -25.61 -14.95
CA GLU A 727 9.41 -26.98 -14.43
C GLU A 727 8.00 -27.57 -14.61
N LEU A 728 6.97 -26.70 -14.61
CA LEU A 728 5.58 -27.07 -14.85
C LEU A 728 5.18 -27.09 -16.35
N GLY A 729 6.12 -26.79 -17.27
CA GLY A 729 5.88 -26.79 -18.71
C GLY A 729 5.09 -25.57 -19.21
N TYR A 730 4.94 -24.53 -18.40
CA TYR A 730 4.22 -23.31 -18.80
C TYR A 730 5.14 -22.29 -19.47
N LEU A 731 6.42 -22.20 -19.10
CA LEU A 731 7.34 -21.18 -19.61
C LEU A 731 8.62 -21.80 -20.17
N GLU A 732 8.77 -21.81 -21.49
CA GLU A 732 9.89 -22.46 -22.18
C GLU A 732 10.55 -21.57 -23.26
N GLY A 733 11.69 -22.01 -23.77
CA GLY A 733 12.39 -21.38 -24.90
C GLY A 733 12.60 -19.87 -24.75
N ASN A 734 12.21 -19.13 -25.79
CA ASN A 734 12.36 -17.67 -25.85
C ASN A 734 11.53 -16.92 -24.81
N GLY A 735 10.39 -17.48 -24.38
CA GLY A 735 9.58 -16.90 -23.32
C GLY A 735 10.27 -16.93 -21.96
N TYR A 736 10.84 -18.08 -21.62
CA TYR A 736 11.66 -18.23 -20.41
C TYR A 736 12.87 -17.29 -20.45
N LEU A 737 13.57 -17.25 -21.59
CA LEU A 737 14.73 -16.38 -21.76
C LEU A 737 14.36 -14.90 -21.59
N ALA A 738 13.25 -14.44 -22.20
CA ALA A 738 12.76 -13.08 -22.05
C ALA A 738 12.41 -12.76 -20.60
N HIS A 739 11.68 -13.66 -19.93
CA HIS A 739 11.27 -13.49 -18.53
C HIS A 739 12.45 -13.35 -17.57
N GLN A 740 13.42 -14.26 -17.65
CA GLN A 740 14.63 -14.21 -16.83
C GLN A 740 15.44 -12.93 -17.07
N SER A 741 15.51 -12.50 -18.33
CA SER A 741 16.30 -11.33 -18.73
C SER A 741 15.74 -10.00 -18.22
N LEU A 742 14.46 -9.92 -17.88
CA LEU A 742 13.86 -8.73 -17.25
C LEU A 742 14.54 -8.37 -15.92
N VAL A 743 15.04 -9.37 -15.18
CA VAL A 743 15.82 -9.17 -13.96
C VAL A 743 17.31 -9.09 -14.27
N TYR A 744 17.83 -10.05 -15.05
CA TYR A 744 19.29 -10.17 -15.28
C TYR A 744 19.89 -9.01 -16.08
N LEU A 745 19.10 -8.26 -16.85
CA LEU A 745 19.52 -7.02 -17.50
C LEU A 745 20.04 -5.99 -16.46
N PHE A 746 19.46 -5.98 -15.26
CA PHE A 746 19.79 -5.03 -14.20
C PHE A 746 20.69 -5.64 -13.11
N ASN A 747 21.20 -6.86 -13.30
CA ASN A 747 21.97 -7.56 -12.27
C ASN A 747 23.51 -7.36 -12.37
N ARG A 748 23.97 -6.49 -13.27
CA ARG A 748 25.40 -6.22 -13.49
C ARG A 748 26.17 -5.92 -12.21
N PHE A 749 25.54 -5.20 -11.28
CA PHE A 749 26.14 -4.75 -10.03
C PHE A 749 25.83 -5.64 -8.82
N GLY A 750 25.23 -6.83 -9.04
CA GLY A 750 25.01 -7.87 -8.03
C GLY A 750 23.83 -7.61 -7.07
N GLY A 751 22.80 -6.89 -7.52
CA GLY A 751 21.64 -6.57 -6.69
C GLY A 751 20.65 -7.71 -6.49
N PHE A 752 20.72 -8.76 -7.31
CA PHE A 752 19.82 -9.93 -7.31
C PHE A 752 20.59 -11.25 -7.18
N ASP A 753 21.80 -11.22 -6.61
CA ASP A 753 22.56 -12.43 -6.34
C ASP A 753 22.26 -13.01 -4.97
N PHE A 754 22.30 -14.33 -4.89
CA PHE A 754 22.16 -15.08 -3.65
C PHE A 754 23.50 -15.32 -2.94
N LEU A 755 24.63 -15.37 -3.66
CA LEU A 755 25.93 -15.73 -3.06
C LEU A 755 26.34 -14.90 -1.82
N PRO A 756 26.08 -13.58 -1.74
CA PRO A 756 26.35 -12.82 -0.51
C PRO A 756 25.51 -13.29 0.69
N LEU A 757 24.25 -13.70 0.47
CA LEU A 757 23.42 -14.32 1.52
C LEU A 757 23.99 -15.68 1.93
N ARG A 758 24.44 -16.46 0.94
CA ARG A 758 25.08 -17.76 1.19
C ARG A 758 26.33 -17.64 2.06
N ARG A 759 27.23 -16.69 1.75
CA ARG A 759 28.44 -16.44 2.55
C ARG A 759 28.09 -16.11 4.01
N LEU A 760 27.10 -15.25 4.22
CA LEU A 760 26.59 -14.96 5.56
C LEU A 760 26.03 -16.21 6.27
N CYS A 761 25.27 -17.03 5.56
CA CYS A 761 24.77 -18.31 6.10
C CYS A 761 25.93 -19.22 6.51
N ASP A 762 26.97 -19.35 5.68
CA ASP A 762 28.15 -20.16 6.01
C ASP A 762 28.87 -19.63 7.27
N GLU A 763 29.06 -18.30 7.40
CA GLU A 763 29.65 -17.67 8.58
C GLU A 763 28.82 -17.87 9.86
N LEU A 764 27.49 -17.88 9.74
CA LEU A 764 26.57 -18.13 10.84
C LEU A 764 26.34 -19.62 11.14
N GLY A 765 26.93 -20.52 10.35
CA GLY A 765 26.72 -21.97 10.46
C GLY A 765 25.33 -22.44 10.03
N VAL A 766 24.61 -21.65 9.22
CA VAL A 766 23.28 -21.99 8.68
C VAL A 766 23.44 -22.92 7.48
N SER A 767 22.99 -24.16 7.64
CA SER A 767 23.04 -25.16 6.56
C SER A 767 22.02 -24.86 5.44
N ARG A 768 22.23 -25.45 4.25
CA ARG A 768 21.25 -25.41 3.14
C ARG A 768 19.87 -25.90 3.57
N GLU A 769 19.82 -26.98 4.35
CA GLU A 769 18.57 -27.54 4.86
C GLU A 769 17.87 -26.58 5.81
N GLU A 770 18.61 -25.98 6.74
CA GLU A 770 18.08 -24.97 7.67
C GLU A 770 17.54 -23.75 6.93
N PHE A 771 18.26 -23.27 5.91
CA PHE A 771 17.80 -22.17 5.06
C PHE A 771 16.48 -22.53 4.35
N CYS A 772 16.45 -23.65 3.62
CA CYS A 772 15.29 -24.04 2.84
C CYS A 772 14.07 -24.27 3.73
N GLU A 773 14.22 -25.03 4.81
CA GLU A 773 13.13 -25.31 5.75
C GLU A 773 12.68 -24.03 6.50
N GLY A 774 13.62 -23.14 6.84
CA GLY A 774 13.32 -21.85 7.44
C GLY A 774 12.46 -20.96 6.55
N VAL A 775 12.82 -20.85 5.27
CA VAL A 775 12.04 -20.12 4.26
C VAL A 775 10.67 -20.76 4.04
N LEU A 776 10.61 -22.08 3.83
CA LEU A 776 9.34 -22.79 3.60
C LEU A 776 8.40 -22.72 4.80
N ARG A 777 8.92 -22.68 6.03
CA ARG A 777 8.09 -22.45 7.23
C ARG A 777 7.35 -21.11 7.19
N VAL A 778 7.97 -20.07 6.61
CA VAL A 778 7.31 -18.78 6.37
C VAL A 778 6.25 -18.94 5.28
N VAL A 779 6.58 -19.60 4.16
CA VAL A 779 5.67 -19.81 3.03
C VAL A 779 4.44 -20.64 3.39
N ARG A 780 4.55 -21.62 4.31
CA ARG A 780 3.38 -22.40 4.78
C ARG A 780 2.33 -21.52 5.47
N ARG A 781 2.74 -20.35 5.98
CA ARG A 781 1.89 -19.33 6.58
C ARG A 781 1.48 -18.25 5.56
N ASP A 782 1.85 -18.40 4.29
CA ASP A 782 1.44 -17.48 3.23
C ASP A 782 -0.08 -17.43 3.19
N ASN A 783 -0.54 -16.21 3.24
CA ASN A 783 -1.91 -15.84 3.47
C ASN A 783 -2.71 -15.80 2.15
N LYS A 784 -2.07 -16.01 0.99
CA LYS A 784 -2.71 -16.22 -0.31
C LYS A 784 -3.40 -17.58 -0.40
N ARG A 785 -3.00 -18.56 0.43
CA ARG A 785 -3.64 -19.88 0.53
C ARG A 785 -5.14 -19.82 0.83
N GLY A 786 -5.64 -18.70 1.34
CA GLY A 786 -7.08 -18.51 1.50
C GLY A 786 -7.83 -18.36 0.17
N TYR A 787 -7.24 -17.75 -0.86
CA TYR A 787 -7.99 -17.39 -2.06
C TYR A 787 -8.28 -18.57 -3.01
N CYS A 788 -7.65 -19.72 -2.77
CA CYS A 788 -7.81 -20.94 -3.56
C CYS A 788 -7.77 -22.17 -2.62
N ARG A 789 -8.41 -23.27 -3.02
CA ARG A 789 -8.15 -24.55 -2.35
C ARG A 789 -6.75 -25.02 -2.69
N CYS A 790 -5.94 -25.30 -1.67
CA CYS A 790 -4.56 -25.75 -1.81
C CYS A 790 -4.41 -27.12 -1.16
N GLY A 791 -3.67 -28.03 -1.78
CA GLY A 791 -3.23 -29.27 -1.16
C GLY A 791 -2.32 -29.06 0.06
N ASP A 792 -2.20 -30.13 0.86
CA ASP A 792 -1.21 -30.19 1.93
C ASP A 792 0.20 -30.19 1.35
N GLY A 793 1.08 -29.34 1.89
CA GLY A 793 2.44 -29.19 1.36
C GLY A 793 2.52 -28.44 0.02
N SER A 794 1.57 -27.55 -0.25
CA SER A 794 1.61 -26.65 -1.40
C SER A 794 1.44 -25.18 -1.00
N SER A 795 2.03 -24.28 -1.79
CA SER A 795 1.73 -22.85 -1.79
C SER A 795 0.90 -22.47 -3.01
N VAL A 796 0.51 -21.21 -3.09
CA VAL A 796 -0.03 -20.61 -4.31
C VAL A 796 0.96 -19.59 -4.86
N ASP A 797 1.14 -19.65 -6.17
CA ASP A 797 1.97 -18.72 -6.93
C ASP A 797 1.22 -18.25 -8.16
N GLN A 798 1.70 -17.16 -8.75
CA GLN A 798 1.22 -16.72 -10.06
C GLN A 798 2.28 -17.17 -11.04
N LEU A 799 1.90 -17.91 -12.07
CA LEU A 799 2.85 -18.42 -13.04
C LEU A 799 2.54 -17.85 -14.42
N VAL A 800 3.57 -17.72 -15.24
CA VAL A 800 3.45 -17.19 -16.60
C VAL A 800 3.46 -18.33 -17.60
N ARG A 801 2.59 -18.26 -18.61
CA ARG A 801 2.48 -19.18 -19.72
C ARG A 801 3.12 -18.56 -20.96
N GLU A 802 3.95 -19.31 -21.67
CA GLU A 802 4.58 -19.01 -22.95
C GLU A 802 5.52 -17.79 -22.98
N ARG A 803 5.22 -16.69 -22.28
CA ARG A 803 5.99 -15.44 -22.26
C ARG A 803 5.59 -14.54 -21.08
N PRO A 804 6.40 -13.51 -20.73
CA PRO A 804 5.97 -12.46 -19.80
C PRO A 804 4.60 -11.92 -20.18
N GLY A 805 3.78 -11.55 -19.19
CA GLY A 805 2.47 -10.95 -19.40
C GLY A 805 1.33 -11.90 -19.77
N CYS A 806 1.60 -13.17 -20.05
CA CYS A 806 0.57 -14.20 -20.28
C CYS A 806 0.52 -15.11 -19.06
N LEU A 807 -0.58 -15.08 -18.29
CA LEU A 807 -0.64 -15.73 -16.96
C LEU A 807 -1.39 -17.06 -17.01
N VAL A 808 -0.93 -18.02 -16.20
CA VAL A 808 -1.62 -19.29 -15.98
C VAL A 808 -2.82 -19.06 -15.07
N ARG A 809 -3.97 -19.61 -15.45
CA ARG A 809 -5.18 -19.57 -14.64
C ARG A 809 -5.31 -20.80 -13.76
N SER A 810 -5.76 -20.58 -12.53
CA SER A 810 -6.21 -21.60 -11.60
C SER A 810 -7.31 -22.45 -12.22
N ALA A 811 -7.21 -23.77 -12.03
CA ALA A 811 -8.25 -24.72 -12.42
C ALA A 811 -9.39 -24.79 -11.39
N ASP A 812 -9.23 -24.20 -10.20
CA ASP A 812 -10.26 -24.18 -9.15
C ASP A 812 -11.41 -23.23 -9.56
N PRO A 813 -12.63 -23.74 -9.85
CA PRO A 813 -13.76 -22.90 -10.24
C PRO A 813 -14.27 -22.02 -9.09
N GLY A 814 -13.89 -22.32 -7.84
CA GLY A 814 -14.17 -21.53 -6.64
C GLY A 814 -13.05 -20.57 -6.25
N ALA A 815 -11.95 -20.51 -7.00
CA ALA A 815 -10.88 -19.55 -6.73
C ALA A 815 -11.40 -18.12 -6.89
N GLU A 816 -11.35 -17.36 -5.80
CA GLU A 816 -11.69 -15.94 -5.79
C GLU A 816 -10.73 -15.15 -6.71
N CYS A 817 -9.51 -15.66 -6.89
CA CYS A 817 -8.46 -15.10 -7.74
C CYS A 817 -7.98 -16.11 -8.78
N ARG A 818 -8.34 -15.87 -10.05
CA ARG A 818 -8.12 -16.83 -11.15
C ARG A 818 -6.67 -17.08 -11.52
N TYR A 819 -5.67 -16.32 -11.07
CA TYR A 819 -4.27 -16.48 -11.49
C TYR A 819 -3.36 -17.10 -10.43
N LEU A 820 -3.92 -17.53 -9.30
CA LEU A 820 -3.21 -18.23 -8.25
C LEU A 820 -3.24 -19.74 -8.55
N VAL A 821 -2.10 -20.25 -8.99
CA VAL A 821 -1.85 -21.66 -9.32
C VAL A 821 -1.15 -22.32 -8.15
N GLU A 822 -1.63 -23.49 -7.78
CA GLU A 822 -1.00 -24.29 -6.72
C GLU A 822 0.37 -24.80 -7.17
N VAL A 823 1.39 -24.60 -6.34
CA VAL A 823 2.76 -25.08 -6.56
C VAL A 823 3.20 -25.91 -5.36
N SER A 824 3.63 -27.14 -5.64
CA SER A 824 4.12 -28.05 -4.59
C SER A 824 5.33 -27.49 -3.85
N GLU A 825 5.42 -27.77 -2.56
CA GLU A 825 6.58 -27.42 -1.73
C GLU A 825 7.86 -28.06 -2.26
N GLY A 826 7.77 -29.25 -2.88
CA GLY A 826 8.91 -29.90 -3.53
C GLY A 826 9.51 -29.06 -4.67
N SER A 827 8.69 -28.36 -5.46
CA SER A 827 9.20 -27.45 -6.51
C SER A 827 9.85 -26.21 -5.90
N GLN A 828 9.20 -25.61 -4.90
CA GLN A 828 9.75 -24.47 -4.16
C GLN A 828 11.09 -24.79 -3.49
N ARG A 829 11.21 -25.96 -2.86
CA ARG A 829 12.45 -26.42 -2.24
C ARG A 829 13.58 -26.54 -3.27
N ARG A 830 13.33 -27.15 -4.43
CA ARG A 830 14.34 -27.30 -5.48
C ARG A 830 14.88 -25.96 -5.98
N VAL A 831 14.01 -24.95 -6.16
CA VAL A 831 14.49 -23.62 -6.58
C VAL A 831 15.27 -22.92 -5.46
N LEU A 832 14.90 -23.09 -4.19
CA LEU A 832 15.68 -22.57 -3.06
C LEU A 832 17.05 -23.24 -2.95
N GLU A 833 17.14 -24.56 -3.15
CA GLU A 833 18.41 -25.30 -3.16
C GLU A 833 19.32 -24.81 -4.30
N LYS A 834 18.78 -24.69 -5.52
CA LYS A 834 19.50 -24.12 -6.67
C LYS A 834 19.98 -22.69 -6.39
N ALA A 835 19.16 -21.86 -5.73
CA ALA A 835 19.55 -20.51 -5.34
C ALA A 835 20.68 -20.51 -4.31
N PHE A 836 20.60 -21.38 -3.30
CA PHE A 836 21.64 -21.54 -2.29
C PHE A 836 22.99 -21.99 -2.86
N ASP A 837 22.95 -22.72 -3.98
CA ASP A 837 24.12 -23.15 -4.76
C ASP A 837 24.56 -22.09 -5.82
N GLY A 838 23.93 -20.91 -5.85
CA GLY A 838 24.29 -19.79 -6.72
C GLY A 838 23.84 -19.94 -8.18
N ALA A 839 22.94 -20.87 -8.50
CA ALA A 839 22.58 -21.20 -9.88
C ALA A 839 21.88 -20.06 -10.64
N TYR A 840 21.29 -19.11 -9.92
CA TYR A 840 20.58 -17.94 -10.46
C TYR A 840 21.43 -16.65 -10.44
N ASP A 841 22.67 -16.70 -9.97
CA ASP A 841 23.56 -15.54 -9.95
C ASP A 841 24.10 -15.33 -11.38
N ARG A 842 23.28 -14.67 -12.21
CA ARG A 842 23.46 -14.57 -13.66
C ARG A 842 23.31 -13.15 -14.17
N LEU A 843 23.72 -12.99 -15.43
CA LEU A 843 23.65 -11.77 -16.22
C LEU A 843 23.04 -12.10 -17.59
N ALA A 844 22.29 -11.14 -18.15
CA ALA A 844 21.89 -11.17 -19.55
C ALA A 844 23.01 -10.53 -20.38
N THR A 845 23.46 -11.21 -21.44
CA THR A 845 24.48 -10.71 -22.37
C THR A 845 24.09 -11.06 -23.80
N VAL A 846 24.72 -10.41 -24.76
CA VAL A 846 24.58 -10.74 -26.18
C VAL A 846 25.78 -11.57 -26.62
N GLN A 847 25.52 -12.68 -27.31
CA GLN A 847 26.52 -13.46 -28.00
C GLN A 847 26.41 -13.18 -29.50
N ARG A 848 27.50 -12.66 -30.08
CA ARG A 848 27.65 -12.55 -31.54
C ARG A 848 28.17 -13.88 -32.07
N THR A 849 27.57 -14.37 -33.14
CA THR A 849 28.12 -15.52 -33.86
C THR A 849 29.27 -15.04 -34.76
N ASN A 850 30.10 -15.98 -35.23
CA ASN A 850 31.26 -15.64 -36.05
C ASN A 850 30.89 -15.16 -37.48
N SER A 851 29.60 -15.12 -37.82
CA SER A 851 29.10 -14.64 -39.10
C SER A 851 28.54 -13.22 -38.93
N PRO A 852 29.03 -12.21 -39.67
CA PRO A 852 28.52 -10.84 -39.58
C PRO A 852 27.05 -10.68 -40.01
N ASP A 853 26.48 -11.68 -40.69
CA ASP A 853 25.08 -11.68 -41.17
C ASP A 853 24.09 -12.33 -40.19
N GLU A 854 24.56 -12.96 -39.11
CA GLU A 854 23.68 -13.60 -38.14
C GLU A 854 23.31 -12.65 -36.99
N PRO A 855 22.02 -12.60 -36.60
CA PRO A 855 21.57 -11.69 -35.55
C PRO A 855 22.16 -12.10 -34.20
N ALA A 856 22.55 -11.10 -33.43
CA ALA A 856 23.09 -11.32 -32.09
C ALA A 856 22.03 -11.98 -31.18
N VAL A 857 22.45 -12.97 -30.40
CA VAL A 857 21.55 -13.82 -29.61
C VAL A 857 21.67 -13.48 -28.13
N LEU A 858 20.53 -13.33 -27.46
CA LEU A 858 20.47 -13.12 -26.02
C LEU A 858 20.83 -14.42 -25.30
N VAL A 859 21.76 -14.36 -24.34
CA VAL A 859 22.18 -15.51 -23.55
C VAL A 859 22.33 -15.13 -22.08
N LEU A 860 22.15 -16.12 -21.19
CA LEU A 860 22.31 -15.96 -19.75
C LEU A 860 23.60 -16.61 -19.28
N VAL A 861 24.52 -15.82 -18.75
CA VAL A 861 25.83 -16.30 -18.29
C VAL A 861 25.96 -16.19 -16.77
N PRO A 862 26.70 -17.09 -16.10
CA PRO A 862 27.01 -16.94 -14.69
C PRO A 862 27.72 -15.61 -14.42
N ARG A 863 27.34 -14.93 -13.34
CA ARG A 863 28.11 -13.81 -12.80
C ARG A 863 29.35 -14.40 -12.12
N ARG A 864 30.44 -14.61 -12.88
CA ARG A 864 31.69 -15.15 -12.31
C ARG A 864 32.18 -14.22 -11.20
N ASP A 865 32.56 -14.79 -10.06
CA ASP A 865 33.20 -14.13 -8.90
C ASP A 865 34.58 -13.48 -9.21
N ALA A 866 34.95 -13.30 -10.49
CA ALA A 866 36.25 -12.77 -10.87
C ALA A 866 36.27 -11.23 -10.81
N GLN A 867 36.89 -10.71 -9.75
CA GLN A 867 37.36 -9.33 -9.57
C GLN A 867 36.31 -8.25 -9.28
N VAL A 868 35.56 -8.39 -8.19
CA VAL A 868 35.10 -7.18 -7.46
C VAL A 868 35.44 -7.37 -5.98
N SER A 869 36.74 -7.32 -5.65
CA SER A 869 37.12 -6.80 -4.33
C SER A 869 36.71 -5.32 -4.29
N GLU A 870 36.32 -4.81 -3.13
CA GLU A 870 35.93 -3.39 -2.97
C GLU A 870 37.03 -2.40 -3.41
N GLU A 871 38.27 -2.87 -3.54
CA GLU A 871 39.42 -2.09 -4.04
C GLU A 871 39.55 -2.10 -5.58
N CYS A 872 38.84 -2.95 -6.31
CA CYS A 872 38.90 -2.99 -7.78
C CYS A 872 37.74 -2.20 -8.38
N ALA A 873 37.92 -0.88 -8.45
CA ALA A 873 37.10 0.05 -9.21
C ALA A 873 37.27 -0.08 -10.74
N ALA A 874 37.43 -1.30 -11.27
CA ALA A 874 37.40 -1.58 -12.69
C ALA A 874 36.17 -2.44 -12.99
N PRO A 875 35.19 -1.95 -13.77
CA PRO A 875 34.04 -2.76 -14.16
C PRO A 875 34.52 -4.03 -14.86
N CYS A 876 33.83 -5.15 -14.64
CA CYS A 876 33.85 -6.29 -15.56
C CYS A 876 33.87 -5.73 -16.98
N SER A 877 34.79 -6.20 -17.85
CA SER A 877 35.30 -5.52 -19.06
C SER A 877 34.30 -5.24 -20.20
N LEU A 878 33.02 -5.13 -19.90
CA LEU A 878 31.90 -4.80 -20.78
C LEU A 878 31.50 -3.34 -20.51
N GLY A 879 31.49 -2.45 -21.51
CA GLY A 879 31.11 -1.03 -21.30
C GLY A 879 29.61 -0.83 -21.08
N VAL A 880 29.19 0.40 -20.74
CA VAL A 880 27.76 0.82 -20.74
C VAL A 880 27.10 0.60 -22.12
N SER A 881 27.89 0.53 -23.19
CA SER A 881 27.43 0.17 -24.54
C SER A 881 26.85 -1.24 -24.63
N ASP A 882 27.23 -2.15 -23.73
CA ASP A 882 26.77 -3.54 -23.73
C ASP A 882 25.34 -3.68 -23.18
N SER A 883 24.95 -2.91 -22.15
CA SER A 883 23.59 -2.94 -21.61
C SER A 883 22.55 -2.41 -22.59
N ALA A 884 22.92 -1.44 -23.43
CA ALA A 884 22.08 -0.95 -24.51
C ALA A 884 21.86 -2.03 -25.60
N GLU A 885 22.91 -2.77 -25.97
CA GLU A 885 22.81 -3.87 -26.95
C GLU A 885 21.92 -5.00 -26.42
N VAL A 886 22.13 -5.42 -25.15
CA VAL A 886 21.29 -6.42 -24.47
C VAL A 886 19.84 -5.97 -24.41
N ALA A 887 19.59 -4.70 -24.02
CA ALA A 887 18.24 -4.14 -23.97
C ALA A 887 17.55 -4.14 -25.34
N ALA A 888 18.27 -3.79 -26.41
CA ALA A 888 17.74 -3.79 -27.77
C ALA A 888 17.40 -5.20 -28.27
N VAL A 889 18.28 -6.19 -28.02
CA VAL A 889 18.03 -7.58 -28.39
C VAL A 889 16.86 -8.17 -27.58
N LEU A 890 16.77 -7.86 -26.28
CA LEU A 890 15.66 -8.27 -25.42
C LEU A 890 14.33 -7.65 -25.87
N ASP A 891 14.30 -6.35 -26.16
CA ASP A 891 13.11 -5.68 -26.72
C ASP A 891 12.68 -6.32 -28.06
N GLY A 892 13.63 -6.60 -28.94
CA GLY A 892 13.37 -7.32 -30.20
C GLY A 892 12.82 -8.74 -29.97
N LEU A 893 13.32 -9.46 -28.96
CA LEU A 893 12.81 -10.77 -28.58
C LEU A 893 11.37 -10.69 -28.06
N ILE A 894 11.10 -9.76 -27.14
CA ILE A 894 9.76 -9.51 -26.60
C ILE A 894 8.80 -9.16 -27.76
N ARG A 895 9.22 -8.30 -28.68
CA ARG A 895 8.41 -7.93 -29.87
C ARG A 895 8.08 -9.08 -30.81
N ARG A 896 8.87 -10.16 -30.85
CA ARG A 896 8.57 -11.34 -31.65
C ARG A 896 7.66 -12.34 -30.94
N LEU A 897 7.63 -12.28 -29.60
CA LEU A 897 6.80 -13.13 -28.76
C LEU A 897 5.34 -12.66 -28.70
N TYR A 898 5.11 -11.35 -28.89
CA TYR A 898 3.80 -10.68 -28.93
C TYR A 898 3.40 -10.37 -30.37
#